data_AF-A0A9W7LEZ0-F1
#
_entry.id   AF-A0A9W7LEZ0-F1
#
_cell.length_a   1.000
_cell.length_b   1.000
_cell.length_c   1.000
_cell.angle_alpha   90.00
_cell.angle_beta   90.00
_cell.angle_gamma   90.00
#
_symmetry.space_group_name_H-M   'P 1'
#
loop_
_entity.id
_entity.type
_entity.pdbx_description
1 polymer ?
#
loop_
_entity_poly.entity_id
_entity_poly.type
_entity_poly.pdbx_seq_one_letter_code
_entity_poly.pdbx_strand_id
1 'polypeptide(L)'
;MTLGFSTTNPTMMRAFLNNDPKVNKEEEPYFESSAPSEKPILLYLPGLDGSGLSAVNQFDDLNHAFDLHRLYIPPPTRLSFEDLVASVQDYINEKFKGRRVTLVGESFGGLLATAVAASHSTSPSLNVVLVNPATSFQSTNWKTLAPVLTSTVGKTSAYPFVGGGVLALTVPSLYQSKKLTKELISDFTADPLSLPTKGQELLNTFAESINKRLPPDVVKFRVLEWCEVGSKKMTDGTISRALSSTPTLVLVGGQDKLLPSKAEGRRLKDLIGPNCTLITYNEGSHLLLDDQVNLTATILQSDLFRTSELDPIKDFTLPPPAAVARIIDSQVRPFRLLASPVFFSTSPSNDVTSNLNHVPILELEKEGRPLLIVGNHQFGGLDLGLVAAELLEVKGRVPRGLAHPVVFQGGFMGNSTSSSRMGGGGGGQTSYFKTFGAVEVSPRNFYRLMEASQPTLLYPGGVREVFHGRGEQYKLFWPSDPDFIRTAAKFNATVVTLAGAGAYESSTILADQKQLLDSPLGGRLKESSIKVPNARGKDKEKEVFVPPISVPKFPPARHYFLFGKPIDLSDVDHKDKIACSEAYANVKKDLEGNLERVVKAREGDEFRGAGKHGRKRLAYEAIFGERSAPTFSATDL
;
A
#
# COMPACT_ATOMS: atom_id res chain seq x y z
N MET A 1 -6.44 16.19 12.84
CA MET A 1 -5.54 15.30 13.58
C MET A 1 -4.76 14.48 12.57
N THR A 2 -3.46 14.74 12.43
CA THR A 2 -2.57 13.92 11.61
C THR A 2 -2.45 12.55 12.29
N LEU A 3 -3.11 11.53 11.72
CA LEU A 3 -2.90 10.13 12.07
C LEU A 3 -1.50 9.72 11.55
N GLY A 4 -0.45 10.22 12.22
CA GLY A 4 0.93 9.84 11.92
C GLY A 4 1.21 8.43 12.40
N PHE A 5 2.05 7.70 11.67
CA PHE A 5 2.53 6.38 12.09
C PHE A 5 3.51 6.55 13.25
N SER A 6 3.25 5.90 14.39
CA SER A 6 4.30 5.76 15.41
C SER A 6 5.46 4.95 14.83
N THR A 7 6.63 5.59 14.71
CA THR A 7 7.87 4.87 14.38
C THR A 7 8.28 4.04 15.58
N THR A 8 8.55 2.75 15.36
CA THR A 8 9.07 1.83 16.37
C THR A 8 10.19 2.47 17.18
N ASN A 9 9.97 2.66 18.49
CA ASN A 9 11.06 2.91 19.41
C ASN A 9 11.66 1.54 19.77
N PRO A 10 12.86 1.16 19.27
CA PRO A 10 13.49 -0.13 19.61
C PRO A 10 13.71 -0.29 21.12
N THR A 11 13.76 0.81 21.88
CA THR A 11 13.77 0.82 23.34
C THR A 11 12.45 0.35 23.93
N MET A 12 11.31 0.66 23.31
CA MET A 12 9.98 0.23 23.77
C MET A 12 9.72 -1.24 23.48
N MET A 13 10.15 -1.75 22.31
CA MET A 13 10.08 -3.20 22.04
C MET A 13 11.04 -3.97 22.97
N ARG A 14 12.27 -3.49 23.19
CA ARG A 14 13.16 -4.06 24.22
C ARG A 14 12.58 -3.94 25.63
N ALA A 15 11.92 -2.85 25.98
CA ALA A 15 11.28 -2.69 27.28
C ALA A 15 10.07 -3.61 27.44
N PHE A 16 9.25 -3.82 26.41
CA PHE A 16 8.15 -4.79 26.45
C PHE A 16 8.67 -6.24 26.53
N LEU A 17 9.76 -6.55 25.84
CA LEU A 17 10.41 -7.86 25.87
C LEU A 17 11.14 -8.14 27.20
N ASN A 18 11.75 -7.11 27.81
CA ASN A 18 12.60 -7.25 29.01
C ASN A 18 11.92 -6.85 30.34
N ASN A 19 10.94 -5.95 30.32
CA ASN A 19 10.26 -5.38 31.50
C ASN A 19 8.77 -5.75 31.57
N ASP A 20 8.38 -6.98 31.23
CA ASP A 20 7.07 -7.48 31.65
C ASP A 20 7.23 -8.32 32.93
N PRO A 21 7.31 -7.68 34.12
CA PRO A 21 7.52 -8.37 35.40
C PRO A 21 6.31 -9.21 35.83
N LYS A 22 5.21 -9.21 35.05
CA LYS A 22 3.95 -9.89 35.38
C LYS A 22 3.76 -11.23 34.64
N VAL A 23 4.47 -11.46 33.52
CA VAL A 23 4.40 -12.72 32.73
C VAL A 23 4.55 -13.98 33.58
N ASN A 24 5.25 -13.88 34.72
CA ASN A 24 5.56 -15.00 35.60
C ASN A 24 4.97 -14.88 37.03
N LYS A 25 4.05 -13.92 37.29
CA LYS A 25 3.50 -13.71 38.65
C LYS A 25 2.01 -14.01 38.78
N GLU A 26 1.25 -13.82 37.71
CA GLU A 26 -0.19 -14.06 37.69
C GLU A 26 -0.47 -15.44 37.09
N GLU A 27 -1.38 -16.21 37.69
CA GLU A 27 -1.80 -17.54 37.18
C GLU A 27 -3.09 -17.45 36.34
N GLU A 28 -3.88 -16.40 36.56
CA GLU A 28 -5.18 -16.17 35.93
C GLU A 28 -5.14 -15.04 34.88
N PRO A 29 -6.03 -15.07 33.87
CA PRO A 29 -6.15 -13.97 32.91
C PRO A 29 -6.53 -12.65 33.58
N TYR A 30 -5.95 -11.55 33.10
CA TYR A 30 -6.27 -10.21 33.59
C TYR A 30 -6.31 -9.19 32.44
N PHE A 31 -6.90 -8.03 32.72
CA PHE A 31 -7.01 -6.95 31.75
C PHE A 31 -6.16 -5.76 32.17
N GLU A 32 -5.29 -5.30 31.28
CA GLU A 32 -4.58 -4.04 31.44
C GLU A 32 -5.36 -2.91 30.79
N SER A 33 -5.44 -1.77 31.48
CA SER A 33 -6.13 -0.58 31.00
C SER A 33 -5.38 0.69 31.41
N SER A 34 -5.48 1.72 30.58
CA SER A 34 -5.14 3.09 30.95
C SER A 34 -6.14 3.68 31.96
N ALA A 35 -5.89 4.91 32.43
CA ALA A 35 -6.87 5.65 33.22
C ALA A 35 -8.19 5.82 32.44
N PRO A 36 -9.35 5.82 33.13
CA PRO A 36 -10.66 5.93 32.48
C PRO A 36 -10.75 7.14 31.54
N SER A 37 -11.38 6.94 30.38
CA SER A 37 -11.42 7.94 29.32
C SER A 37 -12.79 7.98 28.64
N GLU A 38 -13.16 9.15 28.12
CA GLU A 38 -14.37 9.32 27.29
C GLU A 38 -14.19 8.82 25.85
N LYS A 39 -12.95 8.49 25.46
CA LYS A 39 -12.63 7.91 24.13
C LYS A 39 -13.41 6.61 23.88
N PRO A 40 -13.65 6.23 22.61
CA PRO A 40 -14.30 4.97 22.29
C PRO A 40 -13.53 3.77 22.89
N ILE A 41 -14.25 2.76 23.36
CA ILE A 41 -13.65 1.60 24.03
C ILE A 41 -13.11 0.64 22.97
N LEU A 42 -11.87 0.19 23.18
CA LEU A 42 -11.26 -0.88 22.41
C LEU A 42 -10.72 -1.95 23.36
N LEU A 43 -11.21 -3.17 23.21
CA LEU A 43 -10.72 -4.34 23.93
C LEU A 43 -9.94 -5.25 22.99
N TYR A 44 -8.64 -5.40 23.23
CA TYR A 44 -7.75 -6.24 22.43
C TYR A 44 -7.58 -7.63 23.07
N LEU A 45 -7.82 -8.68 22.28
CA LEU A 45 -7.65 -10.08 22.62
C LEU A 45 -6.43 -10.66 21.87
N PRO A 46 -5.41 -11.17 22.60
CA PRO A 46 -4.14 -11.58 22.02
C PRO A 46 -4.22 -12.92 21.29
N GLY A 47 -3.19 -13.21 20.50
CA GLY A 47 -2.97 -14.51 19.90
C GLY A 47 -2.53 -15.58 20.91
N LEU A 48 -1.99 -16.69 20.39
CA LEU A 48 -1.57 -17.83 21.22
C LEU A 48 -0.49 -17.48 22.25
N ASP A 49 0.27 -16.40 22.08
CA ASP A 49 1.25 -15.93 23.06
C ASP A 49 0.61 -15.37 24.33
N GLY A 50 -0.64 -14.92 24.26
CA GLY A 50 -1.39 -14.39 25.39
C GLY A 50 -1.01 -12.97 25.80
N SER A 51 -0.10 -12.28 25.09
CA SER A 51 0.38 -10.94 25.46
C SER A 51 0.21 -9.88 24.37
N GLY A 52 -0.09 -10.28 23.12
CA GLY A 52 -0.21 -9.36 21.99
C GLY A 52 1.14 -8.91 21.46
N LEU A 53 2.17 -9.76 21.56
CA LEU A 53 3.54 -9.43 21.18
C LEU A 53 3.67 -8.94 19.72
N SER A 54 2.85 -9.48 18.82
CA SER A 54 2.79 -9.09 17.41
C SER A 54 2.16 -7.72 17.18
N ALA A 55 1.42 -7.18 18.14
CA ALA A 55 0.72 -5.90 18.05
C ALA A 55 1.41 -4.78 18.86
N VAL A 56 2.60 -5.02 19.41
CA VAL A 56 3.32 -4.06 20.27
C VAL A 56 3.46 -2.68 19.61
N ASN A 57 3.73 -2.65 18.31
CA ASN A 57 3.91 -1.41 17.55
C ASN A 57 2.61 -0.63 17.31
N GLN A 58 1.45 -1.23 17.62
CA GLN A 58 0.14 -0.61 17.44
C GLN A 58 -0.39 0.02 18.73
N PHE A 59 0.07 -0.44 19.90
CA PHE A 59 -0.57 -0.10 21.17
C PHE A 59 -0.47 1.37 21.55
N ASP A 60 0.64 2.05 21.22
CA ASP A 60 0.76 3.50 21.45
C ASP A 60 -0.33 4.25 20.69
N ASP A 61 -0.43 4.04 19.38
CA ASP A 61 -1.41 4.71 18.52
C ASP A 61 -2.84 4.36 18.95
N LEU A 62 -3.09 3.10 19.32
CA LEU A 62 -4.38 2.66 19.83
C LEU A 62 -4.73 3.36 21.16
N ASN A 63 -3.81 3.47 22.09
CA ASN A 63 -4.01 4.13 23.39
C ASN A 63 -4.22 5.65 23.24
N HIS A 64 -3.63 6.26 22.20
CA HIS A 64 -3.90 7.65 21.86
C HIS A 64 -5.34 7.85 21.33
N ALA A 65 -5.87 6.92 20.54
CA ALA A 65 -7.19 7.04 19.91
C ALA A 65 -8.36 6.46 20.72
N PHE A 66 -8.11 5.44 21.54
CA PHE A 66 -9.13 4.65 22.24
C PHE A 66 -8.91 4.64 23.76
N ASP A 67 -9.98 4.34 24.49
CA ASP A 67 -9.87 3.81 25.85
C ASP A 67 -9.47 2.33 25.73
N LEU A 68 -8.16 2.07 25.79
CA LEU A 68 -7.57 0.79 25.42
C LEU A 68 -7.52 -0.15 26.62
N HIS A 69 -8.17 -1.30 26.45
CA HIS A 69 -8.11 -2.44 27.35
C HIS A 69 -7.48 -3.62 26.62
N ARG A 70 -6.62 -4.38 27.30
CA ARG A 70 -5.91 -5.52 26.71
C ARG A 70 -6.02 -6.73 27.61
N LEU A 71 -6.49 -7.84 27.06
CA LEU A 71 -6.43 -9.13 27.73
C LEU A 71 -4.98 -9.63 27.74
N TYR A 72 -4.53 -10.04 28.92
CA TYR A 72 -3.31 -10.80 29.11
C TYR A 72 -3.66 -12.20 29.62
N ILE A 73 -3.06 -13.24 29.02
CA ILE A 73 -3.26 -14.64 29.38
C ILE A 73 -1.90 -15.25 29.73
N PRO A 74 -1.59 -15.40 31.04
CA PRO A 74 -0.33 -15.97 31.48
C PRO A 74 -0.06 -17.39 30.94
N PRO A 75 1.20 -17.79 30.72
CA PRO A 75 1.53 -19.15 30.29
C PRO A 75 0.99 -20.26 31.20
N PRO A 76 0.95 -20.13 32.54
CA PRO A 76 0.38 -21.16 33.42
C PRO A 76 -1.12 -21.37 33.29
N THR A 77 -1.88 -20.43 32.71
CA THR A 77 -3.34 -20.52 32.63
C THR A 77 -3.81 -21.79 31.90
N ARG A 78 -4.75 -22.52 32.50
CA ARG A 78 -5.35 -23.76 31.96
C ARG A 78 -6.89 -23.73 31.93
N LEU A 79 -7.48 -22.55 31.89
CA LEU A 79 -8.93 -22.40 31.71
C LEU A 79 -9.42 -23.14 30.47
N SER A 80 -10.64 -23.67 30.54
CA SER A 80 -11.34 -24.17 29.35
C SER A 80 -11.58 -23.00 28.37
N PHE A 81 -11.83 -23.33 27.10
CA PHE A 81 -12.18 -22.30 26.12
C PHE A 81 -13.43 -21.51 26.55
N GLU A 82 -14.39 -22.19 27.19
CA GLU A 82 -15.65 -21.61 27.64
C GLU A 82 -15.46 -20.67 28.84
N ASP A 83 -14.64 -21.07 29.82
CA ASP A 83 -14.34 -20.23 30.98
C ASP A 83 -13.55 -18.98 30.56
N LEU A 84 -12.69 -19.10 29.55
CA LEU A 84 -11.99 -17.96 28.98
C LEU A 84 -12.94 -17.01 28.25
N VAL A 85 -13.92 -17.54 27.48
CA VAL A 85 -14.99 -16.74 26.87
C VAL A 85 -15.79 -16.01 27.95
N ALA A 86 -16.21 -16.73 29.00
CA ALA A 86 -16.96 -16.17 30.12
C ALA A 86 -16.19 -15.04 30.83
N SER A 87 -14.90 -15.23 31.08
CA SER A 87 -14.04 -14.21 31.70
C SER A 87 -14.00 -12.89 30.90
N VAL A 88 -13.98 -12.98 29.57
CA VAL A 88 -14.05 -11.78 28.71
C VAL A 88 -15.42 -11.13 28.74
N GLN A 89 -16.49 -11.94 28.73
CA GLN A 89 -17.85 -11.41 28.82
C GLN A 89 -18.11 -10.70 30.15
N ASP A 90 -17.69 -11.30 31.26
CA ASP A 90 -17.87 -10.76 32.60
C ASP A 90 -17.15 -9.41 32.71
N TYR A 91 -15.93 -9.31 32.20
CA TYR A 91 -15.19 -8.06 32.14
C TYR A 91 -15.93 -6.99 31.32
N ILE A 92 -16.42 -7.34 30.13
CA ILE A 92 -17.18 -6.42 29.27
C ILE A 92 -18.43 -5.92 29.98
N ASN A 93 -19.21 -6.83 30.57
CA ASN A 93 -20.47 -6.54 31.24
C ASN A 93 -20.27 -5.74 32.54
N GLU A 94 -19.16 -5.95 33.26
CA GLU A 94 -18.84 -5.20 34.48
C GLU A 94 -18.39 -3.78 34.14
N LYS A 95 -17.47 -3.61 33.19
CA LYS A 95 -16.77 -2.35 32.94
C LYS A 95 -17.47 -1.41 31.96
N PHE A 96 -18.21 -1.94 30.97
CA PHE A 96 -18.63 -1.15 29.81
C PHE A 96 -20.15 -1.01 29.66
N LYS A 97 -20.90 -1.08 30.76
CA LYS A 97 -22.36 -0.98 30.76
C LYS A 97 -22.86 0.21 29.93
N GLY A 98 -23.61 -0.07 28.86
CA GLY A 98 -24.24 0.93 28.01
C GLY A 98 -23.32 1.63 26.99
N ARG A 99 -22.03 1.30 26.90
CA ARG A 99 -21.11 1.86 25.91
C ARG A 99 -20.71 0.81 24.87
N ARG A 100 -20.79 1.13 23.57
CA ARG A 100 -20.37 0.21 22.52
C ARG A 100 -18.87 -0.14 22.66
N VAL A 101 -18.53 -1.42 22.56
CA VAL A 101 -17.16 -1.93 22.68
C VAL A 101 -16.64 -2.39 21.32
N THR A 102 -15.45 -1.94 20.92
CA THR A 102 -14.74 -2.52 19.76
C THR A 102 -13.86 -3.67 20.23
N LEU A 103 -14.26 -4.89 19.91
CA LEU A 103 -13.55 -6.11 20.26
C LEU A 103 -12.59 -6.49 19.14
N VAL A 104 -11.28 -6.36 19.38
CA VAL A 104 -10.22 -6.68 18.43
C VAL A 104 -9.61 -8.02 18.82
N GLY A 105 -9.60 -8.99 17.92
CA GLY A 105 -9.01 -10.30 18.16
C GLY A 105 -8.01 -10.69 17.07
N GLU A 106 -6.78 -11.03 17.48
CA GLU A 106 -5.74 -11.51 16.57
C GLU A 106 -5.53 -13.03 16.70
N SER A 107 -5.47 -13.75 15.58
CA SER A 107 -5.18 -15.19 15.56
C SER A 107 -6.18 -15.95 16.43
N PHE A 108 -5.71 -16.64 17.47
CA PHE A 108 -6.55 -17.23 18.52
C PHE A 108 -7.52 -16.21 19.15
N GLY A 109 -7.06 -14.99 19.45
CA GLY A 109 -7.91 -13.90 19.95
C GLY A 109 -9.05 -13.56 19.00
N GLY A 110 -8.90 -13.76 17.69
CA GLY A 110 -9.99 -13.61 16.71
C GLY A 110 -11.05 -14.70 16.82
N LEU A 111 -10.64 -15.95 17.10
CA LEU A 111 -11.55 -17.04 17.44
C LEU A 111 -12.28 -16.75 18.77
N LEU A 112 -11.54 -16.31 19.79
CA LEU A 112 -12.10 -15.92 21.08
C LEU A 112 -13.09 -14.76 20.95
N ALA A 113 -12.75 -13.70 20.18
CA ALA A 113 -13.63 -12.57 19.92
C ALA A 113 -14.93 -12.99 19.23
N THR A 114 -14.84 -13.92 18.28
CA THR A 114 -16.00 -14.48 17.58
C THR A 114 -16.90 -15.25 18.55
N ALA A 115 -16.32 -16.04 19.46
CA ALA A 115 -17.08 -16.78 20.47
C ALA A 115 -17.73 -15.87 21.52
N VAL A 116 -17.02 -14.83 21.96
CA VAL A 116 -17.57 -13.77 22.83
C VAL A 116 -18.75 -13.09 22.14
N ALA A 117 -18.65 -12.74 20.86
CA ALA A 117 -19.76 -12.16 20.12
C ALA A 117 -20.94 -13.13 19.92
N ALA A 118 -20.70 -14.44 19.82
CA ALA A 118 -21.74 -15.46 19.67
C ALA A 118 -22.51 -15.77 20.97
N SER A 119 -21.95 -15.39 22.12
CA SER A 119 -22.58 -15.59 23.41
C SER A 119 -23.73 -14.61 23.64
N HIS A 120 -24.92 -15.13 23.99
CA HIS A 120 -26.17 -14.36 24.05
C HIS A 120 -26.28 -13.40 25.28
N SER A 121 -25.17 -13.16 25.99
CA SER A 121 -25.15 -12.42 27.27
C SER A 121 -24.32 -11.13 27.22
N THR A 122 -23.91 -10.66 26.04
CA THR A 122 -23.12 -9.43 25.92
C THR A 122 -24.03 -8.19 25.90
N SER A 123 -24.04 -7.46 27.01
CA SER A 123 -24.53 -6.08 27.11
C SER A 123 -23.32 -5.23 27.49
N PRO A 124 -22.64 -4.62 26.51
CA PRO A 124 -23.20 -3.72 25.50
C PRO A 124 -23.05 -4.20 24.03
N SER A 125 -23.56 -3.41 23.07
CA SER A 125 -23.36 -3.64 21.63
C SER A 125 -21.88 -3.72 21.25
N LEU A 126 -21.53 -4.60 20.32
CA LEU A 126 -20.15 -4.82 19.87
C LEU A 126 -19.91 -4.30 18.45
N ASN A 127 -18.71 -3.82 18.20
CA ASN A 127 -18.05 -3.84 16.90
C ASN A 127 -16.96 -4.91 16.96
N VAL A 128 -16.73 -5.69 15.90
CA VAL A 128 -15.74 -6.77 15.91
C VAL A 128 -14.64 -6.50 14.88
N VAL A 129 -13.38 -6.65 15.27
CA VAL A 129 -12.22 -6.58 14.37
C VAL A 129 -11.46 -7.89 14.48
N LEU A 130 -11.34 -8.61 13.38
CA LEU A 130 -10.68 -9.91 13.32
C LEU A 130 -9.39 -9.79 12.49
N VAL A 131 -8.26 -10.16 13.09
CA VAL A 131 -6.95 -10.12 12.44
C VAL A 131 -6.43 -11.55 12.31
N ASN A 132 -6.29 -12.05 11.08
CA ASN A 132 -5.91 -13.45 10.80
C ASN A 132 -6.62 -14.49 11.72
N PRO A 133 -7.95 -14.47 11.84
CA PRO A 133 -8.65 -15.22 12.88
C PRO A 133 -8.52 -16.74 12.73
N ALA A 134 -8.34 -17.43 13.86
CA ALA A 134 -8.25 -18.89 13.96
C ALA A 134 -9.60 -19.62 13.87
N THR A 135 -10.66 -18.95 13.39
CA THR A 135 -11.98 -19.55 13.16
C THR A 135 -11.96 -20.65 12.10
N SER A 136 -10.96 -20.65 11.20
CA SER A 136 -10.69 -21.73 10.24
C SER A 136 -9.67 -22.76 10.70
N PHE A 137 -9.35 -22.82 12.00
CA PHE A 137 -8.24 -23.65 12.49
C PHE A 137 -8.29 -25.11 12.03
N GLN A 138 -9.47 -25.70 11.88
CA GLN A 138 -9.65 -27.08 11.36
C GLN A 138 -9.13 -27.29 9.93
N SER A 139 -9.03 -26.22 9.15
CA SER A 139 -8.52 -26.22 7.77
C SER A 139 -7.00 -25.95 7.70
N THR A 140 -6.33 -25.86 8.86
CA THR A 140 -4.89 -25.60 8.94
C THR A 140 -4.09 -26.75 8.34
N ASN A 141 -3.02 -26.42 7.60
CA ASN A 141 -2.11 -27.42 7.08
C ASN A 141 -1.31 -28.07 8.22
N TRP A 142 -1.66 -29.30 8.58
CA TRP A 142 -0.99 -30.04 9.65
C TRP A 142 0.51 -30.27 9.38
N LYS A 143 0.96 -30.24 8.12
CA LYS A 143 2.40 -30.30 7.80
C LYS A 143 3.16 -29.08 8.32
N THR A 144 2.51 -27.91 8.39
CA THR A 144 3.08 -26.69 8.97
C THR A 144 3.05 -26.73 10.49
N LEU A 145 1.94 -27.22 11.08
CA LEU A 145 1.72 -27.14 12.53
C LEU A 145 2.30 -28.33 13.31
N ALA A 146 2.40 -29.52 12.71
CA ALA A 146 2.92 -30.71 13.39
C ALA A 146 4.35 -30.52 13.93
N PRO A 147 5.31 -29.92 13.19
CA PRO A 147 6.62 -29.61 13.75
C PRO A 147 6.54 -28.70 14.98
N VAL A 148 5.65 -27.70 14.99
CA VAL A 148 5.45 -26.80 16.14
C VAL A 148 5.00 -27.58 17.39
N LEU A 149 4.13 -28.58 17.23
CA LEU A 149 3.60 -29.41 18.32
C LEU A 149 4.53 -30.54 18.77
N THR A 150 5.45 -31.00 17.89
CA THR A 150 6.18 -32.27 18.08
C THR A 150 7.70 -32.14 18.09
N SER A 151 8.27 -30.99 17.70
CA SER A 151 9.73 -30.87 17.50
C SER A 151 10.47 -30.10 18.59
N THR A 152 11.57 -30.70 19.07
CA THR A 152 12.84 -30.01 19.34
C THR A 152 13.60 -29.90 18.00
N VAL A 153 13.72 -28.70 17.43
CA VAL A 153 14.55 -28.46 16.25
C VAL A 153 16.01 -28.32 16.71
N GLY A 154 16.83 -29.34 16.42
CA GLY A 154 18.29 -29.27 16.52
C GLY A 154 18.91 -30.05 17.69
N LYS A 155 19.07 -31.38 17.56
CA LYS A 155 20.05 -32.12 18.38
C LYS A 155 21.52 -31.78 18.01
N THR A 156 21.73 -31.01 16.94
CA THR A 156 23.05 -30.70 16.35
C THR A 156 23.27 -29.20 16.04
N SER A 157 22.29 -28.33 16.30
CA SER A 157 22.48 -26.87 16.29
C SER A 157 23.00 -26.45 17.66
N ALA A 158 23.92 -25.49 17.74
CA ALA A 158 24.41 -24.94 19.01
C ALA A 158 23.27 -24.42 19.94
N TYR A 159 22.07 -24.21 19.39
CA TYR A 159 20.86 -23.82 20.12
C TYR A 159 19.62 -24.55 19.54
N PRO A 160 18.96 -25.46 20.29
CA PRO A 160 17.71 -26.06 19.86
C PRO A 160 16.50 -25.13 20.10
N PHE A 161 15.66 -24.95 19.09
CA PHE A 161 14.36 -24.27 19.23
C PHE A 161 13.26 -25.30 19.54
N VAL A 162 12.35 -25.00 20.47
CA VAL A 162 11.24 -25.91 20.87
C VAL A 162 9.95 -25.11 20.99
N GLY A 163 8.80 -25.69 20.62
CA GLY A 163 7.49 -25.06 20.84
C GLY A 163 7.33 -23.72 20.12
N GLY A 164 7.13 -22.64 20.88
CA GLY A 164 6.92 -21.29 20.34
C GLY A 164 8.05 -20.79 19.42
N GLY A 165 9.30 -21.15 19.68
CA GLY A 165 10.43 -20.78 18.82
C GLY A 165 10.33 -21.39 17.41
N VAL A 166 9.72 -22.56 17.27
CA VAL A 166 9.41 -23.16 15.96
C VAL A 166 8.26 -22.42 15.28
N LEU A 167 7.23 -22.02 16.05
CA LEU A 167 6.14 -21.18 15.56
C LEU A 167 6.70 -19.87 14.97
N ALA A 168 7.61 -19.20 15.69
CA ALA A 168 8.24 -17.95 15.26
C ALA A 168 8.99 -18.04 13.92
N LEU A 169 9.50 -19.22 13.54
CA LEU A 169 10.20 -19.42 12.26
C LEU A 169 9.24 -19.64 11.08
N THR A 170 8.04 -20.17 11.32
CA THR A 170 7.05 -20.49 10.28
C THR A 170 6.18 -19.30 9.87
N VAL A 171 6.22 -18.27 10.68
CA VAL A 171 5.29 -17.16 10.70
C VAL A 171 5.67 -15.98 9.77
N PRO A 172 6.96 -15.62 9.57
CA PRO A 172 7.33 -14.47 8.75
C PRO A 172 7.02 -14.62 7.26
N SER A 173 6.58 -13.53 6.62
CA SER A 173 6.49 -13.46 5.15
C SER A 173 7.86 -13.19 4.52
N LEU A 174 7.96 -13.38 3.20
CA LEU A 174 9.16 -13.03 2.43
C LEU A 174 9.57 -11.56 2.61
N TYR A 175 8.61 -10.66 2.79
CA TYR A 175 8.90 -9.25 3.09
C TYR A 175 9.56 -9.09 4.46
N GLN A 176 8.97 -9.67 5.51
CA GLN A 176 9.53 -9.59 6.87
C GLN A 176 10.93 -10.22 6.92
N SER A 177 11.14 -11.34 6.20
CA SER A 177 12.48 -11.93 6.05
C SER A 177 13.45 -10.99 5.33
N LYS A 178 13.05 -10.37 4.22
CA LYS A 178 13.90 -9.41 3.47
C LYS A 178 14.21 -8.15 4.28
N LYS A 179 13.24 -7.65 5.06
CA LYS A 179 13.42 -6.50 5.97
C LYS A 179 14.48 -6.83 7.02
N LEU A 180 14.35 -7.97 7.68
CA LEU A 180 15.35 -8.44 8.64
C LEU A 180 16.74 -8.53 7.98
N THR A 181 16.83 -9.11 6.79
CA THR A 181 18.09 -9.16 6.03
C THR A 181 18.63 -7.76 5.68
N LYS A 182 17.76 -6.81 5.30
CA LYS A 182 18.16 -5.44 4.95
C LYS A 182 18.65 -4.64 6.16
N GLU A 183 17.99 -4.76 7.31
CA GLU A 183 18.44 -4.15 8.57
C GLU A 183 19.80 -4.72 9.02
N LEU A 184 19.99 -6.03 8.88
CA LEU A 184 21.28 -6.67 9.13
C LEU A 184 22.38 -6.18 8.17
N ILE A 185 22.06 -5.97 6.90
CA ILE A 185 22.99 -5.45 5.89
C ILE A 185 23.23 -3.93 6.06
N SER A 186 22.27 -3.14 6.56
CA SER A 186 22.54 -1.73 6.86
C SER A 186 23.47 -1.55 8.04
N ASP A 187 23.47 -2.47 9.00
CA ASP A 187 24.42 -2.47 10.12
C ASP A 187 25.84 -2.94 9.69
N PHE A 188 25.95 -3.66 8.57
CA PHE A 188 27.24 -4.07 7.97
C PHE A 188 28.10 -2.89 7.52
N THR A 189 27.49 -1.79 7.08
CA THR A 189 28.23 -0.58 6.70
C THR A 189 28.81 0.16 7.91
N ALA A 190 28.29 -0.12 9.11
CA ALA A 190 28.77 0.45 10.38
C ALA A 190 29.80 -0.45 11.09
N ASP A 191 29.65 -1.78 11.04
CA ASP A 191 30.63 -2.74 11.61
C ASP A 191 30.58 -4.12 10.91
N PRO A 192 31.47 -4.35 9.92
CA PRO A 192 31.48 -5.55 9.06
C PRO A 192 31.65 -6.88 9.79
N LEU A 193 32.23 -6.88 11.00
CA LEU A 193 32.55 -8.10 11.76
C LEU A 193 31.42 -8.53 12.72
N SER A 194 30.40 -7.69 12.92
CA SER A 194 29.33 -7.93 13.91
C SER A 194 28.07 -8.62 13.36
N LEU A 195 27.98 -8.79 12.04
CA LEU A 195 26.82 -9.32 11.29
C LEU A 195 26.28 -10.67 11.79
N PRO A 196 27.11 -11.73 11.93
CA PRO A 196 26.60 -13.03 12.37
C PRO A 196 26.09 -12.95 13.80
N THR A 197 26.81 -12.24 14.67
CA THR A 197 26.55 -12.20 16.10
C THR A 197 25.31 -11.38 16.44
N LYS A 198 25.15 -10.16 15.88
CA LYS A 198 23.99 -9.29 16.17
C LYS A 198 22.69 -9.82 15.59
N GLY A 199 22.73 -10.36 14.37
CA GLY A 199 21.53 -10.98 13.77
C GLY A 199 21.10 -12.24 14.48
N GLN A 200 22.06 -13.04 14.93
CA GLN A 200 21.80 -14.18 15.79
C GLN A 200 21.25 -13.73 17.15
N GLU A 201 21.79 -12.68 17.75
CA GLU A 201 21.34 -12.15 19.05
C GLU A 201 19.90 -11.61 19.01
N LEU A 202 19.51 -10.89 17.95
CA LEU A 202 18.14 -10.41 17.76
C LEU A 202 17.15 -11.57 17.56
N LEU A 203 17.49 -12.53 16.71
CA LEU A 203 16.69 -13.74 16.49
C LEU A 203 16.57 -14.57 17.77
N ASN A 204 17.67 -14.71 18.53
CA ASN A 204 17.69 -15.43 19.79
C ASN A 204 16.82 -14.70 20.84
N THR A 205 16.94 -13.38 20.95
CA THR A 205 16.12 -12.59 21.90
C THR A 205 14.63 -12.70 21.58
N PHE A 206 14.26 -12.63 20.30
CA PHE A 206 12.89 -12.81 19.86
C PHE A 206 12.38 -14.22 20.11
N ALA A 207 13.16 -15.25 19.74
CA ALA A 207 12.81 -16.65 19.94
C ALA A 207 12.72 -17.02 21.42
N GLU A 208 13.64 -16.53 22.27
CA GLU A 208 13.59 -16.69 23.72
C GLU A 208 12.35 -16.03 24.33
N SER A 209 12.00 -14.83 23.85
CA SER A 209 10.81 -14.12 24.32
C SER A 209 9.50 -14.82 23.95
N ILE A 210 9.46 -15.44 22.78
CA ILE A 210 8.36 -16.31 22.36
C ILE A 210 8.38 -17.60 23.20
N ASN A 211 9.52 -18.26 23.39
CA ASN A 211 9.63 -19.49 24.18
C ASN A 211 9.20 -19.31 25.65
N LYS A 212 9.50 -18.16 26.26
CA LYS A 212 9.03 -17.83 27.61
C LYS A 212 7.51 -17.76 27.71
N ARG A 213 6.83 -17.30 26.65
CA ARG A 213 5.36 -17.14 26.58
C ARG A 213 4.65 -18.39 26.08
N LEU A 214 5.33 -19.13 25.21
CA LEU A 214 4.84 -20.31 24.51
C LEU A 214 5.81 -21.50 24.68
N PRO A 215 6.03 -21.97 25.92
CA PRO A 215 6.74 -23.23 26.11
C PRO A 215 5.92 -24.39 25.48
N PRO A 216 6.55 -25.53 25.17
CA PRO A 216 5.94 -26.58 24.36
C PRO A 216 4.62 -27.14 24.94
N ASP A 217 4.54 -27.30 26.25
CA ASP A 217 3.34 -27.78 26.95
C ASP A 217 2.19 -26.77 26.85
N VAL A 218 2.49 -25.47 26.96
CA VAL A 218 1.53 -24.37 26.78
C VAL A 218 1.03 -24.32 25.34
N VAL A 219 1.94 -24.39 24.36
CA VAL A 219 1.54 -24.43 22.93
C VAL A 219 0.60 -25.61 22.68
N LYS A 220 0.96 -26.80 23.15
CA LYS A 220 0.14 -28.00 23.01
C LYS A 220 -1.25 -27.80 23.63
N PHE A 221 -1.30 -27.30 24.86
CA PHE A 221 -2.56 -27.02 25.54
C PHE A 221 -3.41 -26.00 24.77
N ARG A 222 -2.88 -24.81 24.47
CA ARG A 222 -3.64 -23.75 23.80
C ARG A 222 -4.11 -24.16 22.40
N VAL A 223 -3.34 -24.97 21.68
CA VAL A 223 -3.75 -25.51 20.38
C VAL A 223 -4.89 -26.52 20.51
N LEU A 224 -4.75 -27.52 21.39
CA LEU A 224 -5.73 -28.61 21.50
C LEU A 224 -6.99 -28.19 22.26
N GLU A 225 -6.83 -27.49 23.38
CA GLU A 225 -7.94 -27.15 24.27
C GLU A 225 -8.61 -25.83 23.91
N TRP A 226 -7.94 -24.93 23.17
CA TRP A 226 -8.56 -23.68 22.73
C TRP A 226 -8.81 -23.61 21.23
N CYS A 227 -7.79 -23.73 20.38
CA CYS A 227 -7.99 -23.58 18.93
C CYS A 227 -8.86 -24.70 18.36
N GLU A 228 -8.59 -25.97 18.71
CA GLU A 228 -9.37 -27.10 18.20
C GLU A 228 -10.80 -27.10 18.75
N VAL A 229 -10.97 -26.93 20.07
CA VAL A 229 -12.30 -26.86 20.71
C VAL A 229 -13.10 -25.65 20.21
N GLY A 230 -12.51 -24.46 20.24
CA GLY A 230 -13.19 -23.23 19.86
C GLY A 230 -13.60 -23.22 18.38
N SER A 231 -12.73 -23.66 17.47
CA SER A 231 -13.06 -23.72 16.04
C SER A 231 -14.14 -24.76 15.73
N LYS A 232 -14.21 -25.88 16.49
CA LYS A 232 -15.33 -26.84 16.42
C LYS A 232 -16.66 -26.23 16.84
N LYS A 233 -16.65 -25.33 17.83
CA LYS A 233 -17.86 -24.63 18.29
C LYS A 233 -18.29 -23.50 17.36
N MET A 234 -17.34 -22.79 16.76
CA MET A 234 -17.58 -21.69 15.83
C MET A 234 -17.87 -22.19 14.41
N THR A 235 -18.97 -22.95 14.28
CA THR A 235 -19.50 -23.39 12.98
C THR A 235 -19.98 -22.21 12.13
N ASP A 236 -20.12 -22.41 10.82
CA ASP A 236 -20.68 -21.43 9.88
C ASP A 236 -22.01 -20.84 10.39
N GLY A 237 -22.92 -21.69 10.89
CA GLY A 237 -24.20 -21.26 11.43
C GLY A 237 -24.08 -20.46 12.73
N THR A 238 -23.12 -20.80 13.59
CA THR A 238 -22.83 -20.05 14.82
C THR A 238 -22.32 -18.65 14.48
N ILE A 239 -21.32 -18.56 13.59
CA ILE A 239 -20.69 -17.30 13.17
C ILE A 239 -21.72 -16.40 12.46
N SER A 240 -22.47 -16.95 11.51
CA SER A 240 -23.48 -16.16 10.77
C SER A 240 -24.55 -15.61 11.71
N ARG A 241 -25.05 -16.42 12.66
CA ARG A 241 -26.01 -15.94 13.67
C ARG A 241 -25.43 -14.86 14.57
N ALA A 242 -24.18 -15.01 14.99
CA ALA A 242 -23.51 -14.08 15.91
C ALA A 242 -23.16 -12.73 15.28
N LEU A 243 -22.70 -12.75 14.02
CA LEU A 243 -22.06 -11.60 13.41
C LEU A 243 -22.87 -10.97 12.26
N SER A 244 -23.91 -11.61 11.73
CA SER A 244 -24.70 -11.06 10.62
C SER A 244 -25.31 -9.69 10.88
N SER A 245 -25.56 -9.31 12.14
CA SER A 245 -26.03 -7.98 12.56
C SER A 245 -24.96 -7.14 13.26
N THR A 246 -23.74 -7.65 13.37
CA THR A 246 -22.63 -7.02 14.10
C THR A 246 -21.63 -6.44 13.09
N PRO A 247 -21.40 -5.11 13.10
CA PRO A 247 -20.37 -4.51 12.25
C PRO A 247 -19.01 -5.17 12.50
N THR A 248 -18.45 -5.75 11.44
CA THR A 248 -17.25 -6.59 11.51
C THR A 248 -16.21 -6.12 10.49
N LEU A 249 -14.98 -5.92 10.93
CA LEU A 249 -13.83 -5.66 10.07
C LEU A 249 -12.87 -6.86 10.10
N VAL A 250 -12.54 -7.43 8.95
CA VAL A 250 -11.67 -8.60 8.83
C VAL A 250 -10.40 -8.21 8.10
N LEU A 251 -9.24 -8.34 8.76
CA LEU A 251 -7.91 -8.08 8.22
C LEU A 251 -7.16 -9.40 8.06
N VAL A 252 -6.72 -9.73 6.84
CA VAL A 252 -6.04 -11.01 6.58
C VAL A 252 -4.75 -10.85 5.78
N GLY A 253 -3.74 -11.62 6.16
CA GLY A 253 -2.48 -11.79 5.43
C GLY A 253 -2.64 -12.78 4.27
N GLY A 254 -2.19 -12.38 3.08
CA GLY A 254 -2.24 -13.20 1.88
C GLY A 254 -1.17 -14.28 1.78
N GLN A 255 -0.07 -14.13 2.54
CA GLN A 255 1.04 -15.10 2.65
C GLN A 255 1.09 -15.72 4.06
N ASP A 256 -0.04 -15.79 4.76
CA ASP A 256 -0.12 -16.50 6.03
C ASP A 256 0.14 -18.00 5.79
N LYS A 257 1.25 -18.49 6.37
CA LYS A 257 1.68 -19.89 6.28
C LYS A 257 1.17 -20.74 7.44
N LEU A 258 0.71 -20.10 8.52
CA LEU A 258 0.22 -20.77 9.71
C LEU A 258 -1.26 -21.11 9.57
N LEU A 259 -2.08 -20.13 9.19
CA LEU A 259 -3.52 -20.30 8.98
C LEU A 259 -3.89 -20.00 7.52
N PRO A 260 -4.98 -20.60 7.00
CA PRO A 260 -5.49 -20.28 5.66
C PRO A 260 -6.23 -18.91 5.64
N SER A 261 -5.63 -17.86 6.20
CA SER A 261 -6.26 -16.57 6.51
C SER A 261 -6.93 -15.89 5.31
N LYS A 262 -6.34 -15.98 4.11
CA LYS A 262 -6.96 -15.46 2.88
C LYS A 262 -8.26 -16.18 2.48
N ALA A 263 -8.30 -17.51 2.62
CA ALA A 263 -9.52 -18.27 2.38
C ALA A 263 -10.55 -17.98 3.47
N GLU A 264 -10.08 -17.88 4.71
CA GLU A 264 -10.92 -17.62 5.85
C GLU A 264 -11.59 -16.25 5.84
N GLY A 265 -10.85 -15.19 5.48
CA GLY A 265 -11.43 -13.85 5.36
C GLY A 265 -12.57 -13.81 4.35
N ARG A 266 -12.46 -14.56 3.24
CA ARG A 266 -13.55 -14.70 2.27
C ARG A 266 -14.74 -15.47 2.85
N ARG A 267 -14.49 -16.60 3.52
CA ARG A 267 -15.56 -17.37 4.20
C ARG A 267 -16.32 -16.49 5.19
N LEU A 268 -15.62 -15.73 6.04
CA LEU A 268 -16.23 -14.82 7.00
C LEU A 268 -17.03 -13.71 6.31
N LYS A 269 -16.50 -13.13 5.22
CA LYS A 269 -17.24 -12.14 4.43
C LYS A 269 -18.54 -12.70 3.86
N ASP A 270 -18.51 -13.94 3.35
CA ASP A 270 -19.69 -14.60 2.78
C ASP A 270 -20.72 -14.95 3.87
N LEU A 271 -20.27 -15.41 5.04
CA LEU A 271 -21.14 -15.79 6.16
C LEU A 271 -21.80 -14.59 6.87
N ILE A 272 -21.08 -13.48 6.99
CA ILE A 272 -21.52 -12.26 7.70
C ILE A 272 -22.27 -11.32 6.74
N GLY A 273 -21.91 -11.32 5.45
CA GLY A 273 -22.59 -10.56 4.42
C GLY A 273 -22.30 -9.06 4.45
N PRO A 274 -23.33 -8.19 4.43
CA PRO A 274 -23.14 -6.74 4.24
C PRO A 274 -22.44 -6.05 5.41
N ASN A 275 -22.55 -6.59 6.63
CA ASN A 275 -21.95 -6.00 7.84
C ASN A 275 -20.46 -6.35 8.02
N CYS A 276 -19.84 -7.07 7.08
CA CYS A 276 -18.43 -7.41 7.11
C CYS A 276 -17.63 -6.63 6.07
N THR A 277 -16.57 -5.93 6.47
CA THR A 277 -15.59 -5.35 5.54
C THR A 277 -14.31 -6.18 5.59
N LEU A 278 -13.86 -6.69 4.43
CA LEU A 278 -12.67 -7.53 4.31
C LEU A 278 -11.52 -6.75 3.66
N ILE A 279 -10.38 -6.67 4.35
CA ILE A 279 -9.12 -6.12 3.84
C ILE A 279 -8.08 -7.24 3.79
N THR A 280 -7.53 -7.49 2.60
CA THR A 280 -6.47 -8.50 2.40
C THR A 280 -5.13 -7.82 2.09
N TYR A 281 -4.14 -8.07 2.94
CA TYR A 281 -2.76 -7.64 2.73
C TYR A 281 -2.01 -8.75 2.01
N ASN A 282 -1.87 -8.66 0.69
CA ASN A 282 -1.36 -9.76 -0.14
C ASN A 282 -0.02 -10.34 0.31
N GLU A 283 0.92 -9.50 0.77
CA GLU A 283 2.24 -9.90 1.30
C GLU A 283 2.28 -10.05 2.83
N GLY A 284 1.14 -9.83 3.48
CA GLY A 284 0.97 -9.95 4.92
C GLY A 284 1.17 -11.38 5.37
N SER A 285 1.89 -11.55 6.48
CA SER A 285 2.15 -12.84 7.12
C SER A 285 1.08 -13.15 8.17
N HIS A 286 1.33 -14.15 9.02
CA HIS A 286 0.49 -14.38 10.20
C HIS A 286 0.60 -13.22 11.22
N LEU A 287 1.78 -12.60 11.38
CA LEU A 287 1.95 -11.39 12.21
C LEU A 287 1.66 -10.18 11.34
N LEU A 288 0.37 -9.90 11.18
CA LEU A 288 -0.11 -8.86 10.28
C LEU A 288 0.07 -7.44 10.86
N LEU A 289 0.17 -7.30 12.19
CA LEU A 289 0.19 -6.01 12.89
C LEU A 289 1.60 -5.39 13.04
N ASP A 290 2.46 -5.64 12.06
CA ASP A 290 3.76 -4.98 11.94
C ASP A 290 3.63 -3.59 11.27
N ASP A 291 4.74 -2.99 10.85
CA ASP A 291 4.78 -1.67 10.23
C ASP A 291 4.06 -1.58 8.87
N GLN A 292 3.57 -2.71 8.36
CA GLN A 292 2.78 -2.78 7.14
C GLN A 292 1.33 -2.35 7.34
N VAL A 293 0.85 -2.31 8.58
CA VAL A 293 -0.53 -2.04 8.96
C VAL A 293 -0.56 -0.97 10.04
N ASN A 294 -1.41 0.04 9.87
CA ASN A 294 -1.79 0.94 10.96
C ASN A 294 -3.20 0.56 11.39
N LEU A 295 -3.28 -0.22 12.47
CA LEU A 295 -4.53 -0.77 12.95
C LEU A 295 -5.48 0.33 13.42
N THR A 296 -4.97 1.35 14.11
CA THR A 296 -5.73 2.51 14.60
C THR A 296 -6.44 3.23 13.46
N ALA A 297 -5.69 3.63 12.43
CA ALA A 297 -6.25 4.30 11.25
C ALA A 297 -7.22 3.40 10.50
N THR A 298 -6.89 2.11 10.35
CA THR A 298 -7.74 1.13 9.66
C THR A 298 -9.10 0.96 10.36
N ILE A 299 -9.12 0.93 11.70
CA ILE A 299 -10.35 0.86 12.48
C ILE A 299 -11.15 2.16 12.34
N LEU A 300 -10.53 3.33 12.58
CA LEU A 300 -11.21 4.63 12.55
C LEU A 300 -11.77 4.99 11.16
N GLN A 301 -11.11 4.52 10.10
CA GLN A 301 -11.52 4.72 8.70
C GLN A 301 -12.44 3.62 8.16
N SER A 302 -12.82 2.63 8.97
CA SER A 302 -13.77 1.59 8.57
C SER A 302 -15.21 2.00 8.87
N ASP A 303 -16.16 1.23 8.31
CA ASP A 303 -17.60 1.39 8.55
C ASP A 303 -18.00 1.20 10.02
N LEU A 304 -17.08 0.75 10.89
CA LEU A 304 -17.29 0.62 12.33
C LEU A 304 -17.42 1.99 13.04
N PHE A 305 -16.74 3.01 12.51
CA PHE A 305 -16.66 4.35 13.09
C PHE A 305 -17.08 5.46 12.13
N ARG A 306 -17.14 5.16 10.82
CA ARG A 306 -17.57 6.11 9.81
C ARG A 306 -19.08 6.23 9.76
N THR A 307 -19.55 7.48 9.68
CA THR A 307 -20.96 7.81 9.44
C THR A 307 -21.23 8.16 7.97
N SER A 308 -20.20 8.22 7.11
CA SER A 308 -20.29 8.60 5.70
C SER A 308 -19.23 7.90 4.83
N GLU A 309 -19.45 7.82 3.52
CA GLU A 309 -18.51 7.22 2.55
C GLU A 309 -17.16 7.96 2.47
N LEU A 310 -16.06 7.23 2.19
CA LEU A 310 -14.70 7.77 2.00
C LEU A 310 -14.67 8.80 0.87
N ASP A 311 -14.29 10.04 1.20
CA ASP A 311 -13.98 11.03 0.18
C ASP A 311 -12.53 10.81 -0.31
N PRO A 312 -12.30 10.39 -1.57
CA PRO A 312 -10.95 10.05 -2.05
C PRO A 312 -10.00 11.25 -2.09
N ILE A 313 -10.49 12.49 -1.96
CA ILE A 313 -9.69 13.70 -1.95
C ILE A 313 -9.52 14.19 -0.51
N LYS A 314 -10.61 14.40 0.22
CA LYS A 314 -10.58 14.99 1.57
C LYS A 314 -10.04 14.04 2.63
N ASP A 315 -10.35 12.75 2.51
CA ASP A 315 -9.98 11.74 3.51
C ASP A 315 -8.65 11.03 3.14
N PHE A 316 -7.98 11.46 2.07
CA PHE A 316 -6.76 10.82 1.63
C PHE A 316 -5.64 11.00 2.63
N THR A 317 -5.03 9.88 3.01
CA THR A 317 -3.82 9.83 3.81
C THR A 317 -2.81 8.96 3.08
N LEU A 318 -1.52 9.30 3.21
CA LEU A 318 -0.47 8.45 2.67
C LEU A 318 -0.52 7.08 3.36
N PRO A 319 -0.43 5.96 2.61
CA PRO A 319 -0.30 4.65 3.21
C PRO A 319 0.96 4.54 4.09
N PRO A 320 1.04 3.53 4.98
CA PRO A 320 2.23 3.31 5.80
C PRO A 320 3.52 3.32 4.97
N PRO A 321 4.62 3.94 5.44
CA PRO A 321 5.89 3.98 4.71
C PRO A 321 6.38 2.60 4.28
N ALA A 322 6.19 1.58 5.10
CA ALA A 322 6.52 0.20 4.77
C ALA A 322 5.68 -0.33 3.59
N ALA A 323 4.38 0.00 3.55
CA ALA A 323 3.49 -0.38 2.46
C ALA A 323 3.86 0.31 1.15
N VAL A 324 4.20 1.60 1.23
CA VAL A 324 4.75 2.35 0.09
C VAL A 324 6.04 1.70 -0.41
N ALA A 325 7.02 1.45 0.48
CA ALA A 325 8.30 0.86 0.13
C ALA A 325 8.14 -0.51 -0.55
N ARG A 326 7.23 -1.36 -0.06
CA ARG A 326 6.92 -2.65 -0.70
C ARG A 326 6.41 -2.49 -2.11
N ILE A 327 5.49 -1.55 -2.33
CA ILE A 327 4.88 -1.35 -3.64
C ILE A 327 5.92 -0.79 -4.60
N ILE A 328 6.76 0.14 -4.16
CA ILE A 328 7.90 0.62 -4.95
C ILE A 328 8.84 -0.55 -5.27
N ASP A 329 9.28 -1.32 -4.28
CA ASP A 329 10.23 -2.42 -4.45
C ASP A 329 9.71 -3.54 -5.38
N SER A 330 8.41 -3.84 -5.33
CA SER A 330 7.81 -4.93 -6.10
C SER A 330 7.32 -4.51 -7.49
N GLN A 331 6.77 -3.30 -7.62
CA GLN A 331 6.10 -2.86 -8.86
C GLN A 331 6.92 -1.85 -9.66
N VAL A 332 7.71 -0.99 -9.00
CA VAL A 332 8.41 0.12 -9.66
C VAL A 332 9.89 -0.21 -9.87
N ARG A 333 10.57 -0.69 -8.82
CA ARG A 333 12.02 -0.92 -8.79
C ARG A 333 12.52 -1.84 -9.90
N PRO A 334 11.86 -2.97 -10.25
CA PRO A 334 12.33 -3.84 -11.33
C PRO A 334 12.42 -3.11 -12.67
N PHE A 335 11.41 -2.31 -13.01
CA PHE A 335 11.42 -1.49 -14.22
C PHE A 335 12.38 -0.31 -14.11
N ARG A 336 12.43 0.38 -12.95
CA ARG A 336 13.34 1.50 -12.69
C ARG A 336 14.80 1.10 -12.89
N LEU A 337 15.23 -0.06 -12.40
CA LEU A 337 16.60 -0.56 -12.61
C LEU A 337 16.88 -0.83 -14.09
N LEU A 338 15.91 -1.39 -14.80
CA LEU A 338 16.04 -1.67 -16.22
C LEU A 338 16.01 -0.42 -17.09
N ALA A 339 15.23 0.60 -16.72
CA ALA A 339 15.03 1.84 -17.48
C ALA A 339 15.96 2.98 -17.06
N SER A 340 16.64 2.88 -15.90
CA SER A 340 17.61 3.86 -15.37
C SER A 340 17.16 5.32 -15.58
N PRO A 341 15.99 5.73 -15.05
CA PRO A 341 15.42 7.04 -15.33
C PRO A 341 16.30 8.17 -14.81
N VAL A 342 16.30 9.29 -15.52
CA VAL A 342 17.02 10.52 -15.14
C VAL A 342 16.01 11.65 -14.95
N PHE A 343 16.15 12.39 -13.85
CA PHE A 343 15.25 13.49 -13.48
C PHE A 343 15.99 14.82 -13.43
N PHE A 344 15.37 15.84 -14.01
CA PHE A 344 15.84 17.21 -14.02
C PHE A 344 14.73 18.16 -13.59
N SER A 345 15.10 19.31 -13.03
CA SER A 345 14.15 20.40 -12.76
C SER A 345 14.75 21.75 -13.12
N THR A 346 13.89 22.69 -13.53
CA THR A 346 14.26 24.02 -14.01
C THR A 346 13.83 25.09 -13.01
N SER A 347 14.75 25.97 -12.63
CA SER A 347 14.47 27.09 -11.74
C SER A 347 13.63 28.20 -12.43
N PRO A 348 13.07 29.15 -11.68
CA PRO A 348 12.46 30.35 -12.26
C PRO A 348 13.42 31.19 -13.13
N SER A 349 14.73 31.16 -12.83
CA SER A 349 15.79 31.81 -13.64
C SER A 349 16.20 31.01 -14.88
N ASN A 350 15.59 29.83 -15.13
CA ASN A 350 15.91 28.87 -16.18
C ASN A 350 17.20 28.06 -15.97
N ASP A 351 17.72 28.00 -14.74
CA ASP A 351 18.83 27.11 -14.40
C ASP A 351 18.31 25.68 -14.24
N VAL A 352 18.97 24.71 -14.87
CA VAL A 352 18.57 23.30 -14.81
C VAL A 352 19.47 22.53 -13.84
N THR A 353 18.88 21.67 -13.03
CA THR A 353 19.60 20.77 -12.10
C THR A 353 19.18 19.32 -12.30
N SER A 354 20.09 18.38 -12.03
CA SER A 354 19.86 16.92 -12.14
C SER A 354 19.21 16.34 -10.88
N ASN A 355 18.15 16.99 -10.40
CA ASN A 355 17.32 16.57 -9.28
C ASN A 355 15.96 17.31 -9.33
N LEU A 356 15.13 17.15 -8.31
CA LEU A 356 13.81 17.78 -8.22
C LEU A 356 13.78 19.06 -7.37
N ASN A 357 14.92 19.70 -7.10
CA ASN A 357 14.99 20.85 -6.18
C ASN A 357 14.07 22.01 -6.62
N HIS A 358 13.92 22.25 -7.91
CA HIS A 358 13.10 23.34 -8.42
C HIS A 358 11.61 23.01 -8.57
N VAL A 359 11.17 21.82 -8.15
CA VAL A 359 9.73 21.48 -8.09
C VAL A 359 9.15 21.97 -6.74
N PRO A 360 8.28 23.00 -6.74
CA PRO A 360 7.95 23.77 -5.53
C PRO A 360 6.78 23.17 -4.72
N ILE A 361 6.77 21.85 -4.50
CA ILE A 361 5.65 21.16 -3.85
C ILE A 361 5.46 21.63 -2.41
N LEU A 362 6.54 21.65 -1.63
CA LEU A 362 6.47 21.90 -0.18
C LEU A 362 6.28 23.39 0.12
N GLU A 363 6.78 24.24 -0.75
CA GLU A 363 6.61 25.69 -0.72
C GLU A 363 5.14 26.05 -0.94
N LEU A 364 4.53 25.55 -2.03
CA LEU A 364 3.13 25.82 -2.35
C LEU A 364 2.16 25.22 -1.34
N GLU A 365 2.48 24.05 -0.78
CA GLU A 365 1.67 23.46 0.30
C GLU A 365 1.62 24.37 1.53
N LYS A 366 2.73 25.02 1.90
CA LYS A 366 2.76 26.00 3.01
C LYS A 366 1.97 27.27 2.70
N GLU A 367 1.96 27.68 1.43
CA GLU A 367 1.17 28.82 0.95
C GLU A 367 -0.32 28.50 0.79
N GLY A 368 -0.73 27.23 0.91
CA GLY A 368 -2.10 26.81 0.62
C GLY A 368 -2.47 26.98 -0.85
N ARG A 369 -1.51 26.79 -1.76
CA ARG A 369 -1.68 26.91 -3.21
C ARG A 369 -1.49 25.56 -3.89
N PRO A 370 -2.30 25.21 -4.90
CA PRO A 370 -2.14 23.96 -5.63
C PRO A 370 -0.94 23.99 -6.58
N LEU A 371 -0.15 22.92 -6.56
CA LEU A 371 0.75 22.57 -7.65
C LEU A 371 0.01 21.73 -8.69
N LEU A 372 0.04 22.16 -9.95
CA LEU A 372 -0.43 21.37 -11.09
C LEU A 372 0.76 20.95 -11.96
N ILE A 373 1.06 19.65 -11.97
CA ILE A 373 2.05 19.06 -12.87
C ILE A 373 1.34 18.68 -14.17
N VAL A 374 1.77 19.25 -15.30
CA VAL A 374 1.18 19.02 -16.63
C VAL A 374 2.19 18.31 -17.53
N GLY A 375 1.97 17.02 -17.78
CA GLY A 375 2.93 16.20 -18.52
C GLY A 375 2.43 15.71 -19.88
N ASN A 376 3.36 15.17 -20.67
CA ASN A 376 3.04 14.29 -21.78
C ASN A 376 3.07 12.83 -21.30
N HIS A 377 2.06 12.04 -21.65
CA HIS A 377 2.12 10.61 -21.36
C HIS A 377 3.19 9.97 -22.23
N GLN A 378 3.86 8.96 -21.69
CA GLN A 378 4.74 8.12 -22.50
C GLN A 378 4.02 6.85 -22.96
N PHE A 379 4.56 6.19 -23.99
CA PHE A 379 3.99 4.96 -24.56
C PHE A 379 3.63 3.95 -23.45
N GLY A 380 2.37 3.51 -23.44
CA GLY A 380 1.87 2.52 -22.48
C GLY A 380 1.78 3.02 -21.02
N GLY A 381 1.99 4.31 -20.75
CA GLY A 381 1.96 4.87 -19.40
C GLY A 381 3.14 4.42 -18.52
N LEU A 382 4.26 4.04 -19.15
CA LEU A 382 5.47 3.57 -18.45
C LEU A 382 6.12 4.63 -17.55
N ASP A 383 5.76 5.90 -17.73
CA ASP A 383 6.18 7.04 -16.92
C ASP A 383 5.55 7.07 -15.52
N LEU A 384 4.30 6.61 -15.38
CA LEU A 384 3.47 6.89 -14.20
C LEU A 384 4.09 6.41 -12.89
N GLY A 385 4.58 5.18 -12.87
CA GLY A 385 5.18 4.62 -11.66
C GLY A 385 6.53 5.21 -11.34
N LEU A 386 7.32 5.58 -12.35
CA LEU A 386 8.62 6.20 -12.15
C LEU A 386 8.46 7.60 -11.54
N VAL A 387 7.57 8.42 -12.11
CA VAL A 387 7.31 9.80 -11.66
C VAL A 387 6.68 9.82 -10.27
N ALA A 388 5.66 8.99 -10.03
CA ALA A 388 4.96 8.96 -8.74
C ALA A 388 5.89 8.51 -7.60
N ALA A 389 6.71 7.47 -7.84
CA ALA A 389 7.65 7.00 -6.83
C ALA A 389 8.78 8.01 -6.59
N GLU A 390 9.31 8.66 -7.63
CA GLU A 390 10.36 9.68 -7.48
C GLU A 390 9.89 10.87 -6.63
N LEU A 391 8.71 11.42 -6.93
CA LEU A 391 8.13 12.53 -6.16
C LEU A 391 7.86 12.12 -4.71
N LEU A 392 7.39 10.90 -4.48
CA LEU A 392 7.14 10.39 -3.14
C LEU A 392 8.43 10.21 -2.34
N GLU A 393 9.46 9.60 -2.94
CA GLU A 393 10.73 9.32 -2.27
C GLU A 393 11.55 10.61 -2.02
N VAL A 394 11.54 11.55 -2.97
CA VAL A 394 12.35 12.79 -2.90
C VAL A 394 11.63 13.93 -2.19
N LYS A 395 10.32 14.09 -2.43
CA LYS A 395 9.52 15.22 -1.89
C LYS A 395 8.54 14.81 -0.80
N GLY A 396 8.39 13.52 -0.51
CA GLY A 396 7.44 13.04 0.51
C GLY A 396 5.97 13.26 0.14
N ARG A 397 5.68 13.47 -1.15
CA ARG A 397 4.34 13.78 -1.67
C ARG A 397 4.06 12.99 -2.93
N VAL A 398 2.90 12.36 -2.99
CA VAL A 398 2.40 11.77 -4.23
C VAL A 398 1.68 12.82 -5.07
N PRO A 399 1.91 12.87 -6.39
CA PRO A 399 1.01 13.60 -7.24
C PRO A 399 -0.34 12.87 -7.32
N ARG A 400 -1.43 13.58 -7.01
CA ARG A 400 -2.80 13.11 -7.16
C ARG A 400 -3.13 13.00 -8.66
N GLY A 401 -2.81 11.85 -9.25
CA GLY A 401 -3.04 11.58 -10.67
C GLY A 401 -4.53 11.45 -11.01
N LEU A 402 -4.98 12.04 -12.11
CA LEU A 402 -6.33 11.87 -12.64
C LEU A 402 -6.36 10.67 -13.60
N ALA A 403 -6.86 9.52 -13.13
CA ALA A 403 -6.83 8.26 -13.86
C ALA A 403 -8.21 7.86 -14.40
N HIS A 404 -8.21 7.20 -15.56
CA HIS A 404 -9.41 6.67 -16.19
C HIS A 404 -10.03 5.52 -15.36
N PRO A 405 -11.36 5.42 -15.19
CA PRO A 405 -12.03 4.45 -14.29
C PRO A 405 -11.57 2.99 -14.42
N VAL A 406 -11.43 2.53 -15.66
CA VAL A 406 -10.89 1.23 -16.07
C VAL A 406 -9.52 0.84 -15.45
N VAL A 407 -8.69 1.81 -15.07
CA VAL A 407 -7.38 1.59 -14.43
C VAL A 407 -7.58 1.07 -13.00
N PHE A 408 -8.67 1.48 -12.34
CA PHE A 408 -9.08 0.97 -11.04
C PHE A 408 -9.74 -0.41 -11.10
N GLN A 409 -10.17 -0.84 -12.29
CA GLN A 409 -10.78 -2.15 -12.55
C GLN A 409 -9.75 -3.21 -13.02
N GLY A 410 -8.45 -2.87 -13.05
CA GLY A 410 -7.37 -3.78 -13.43
C GLY A 410 -7.15 -3.96 -14.93
N GLY A 411 -7.75 -3.12 -15.78
CA GLY A 411 -7.78 -3.34 -17.23
C GLY A 411 -6.50 -2.97 -18.01
N PHE A 412 -5.48 -2.36 -17.39
CA PHE A 412 -4.43 -1.63 -18.12
C PHE A 412 -2.99 -2.15 -17.99
N MET A 413 -2.69 -2.99 -17.00
CA MET A 413 -1.33 -3.52 -16.83
C MET A 413 -1.27 -5.00 -17.14
N GLY A 414 -0.89 -5.30 -18.38
CA GLY A 414 -0.34 -6.59 -18.77
C GLY A 414 1.10 -6.76 -18.29
N ASN A 415 1.34 -6.66 -16.97
CA ASN A 415 2.61 -7.11 -16.40
C ASN A 415 2.39 -8.50 -15.79
N SER A 416 2.82 -9.50 -16.56
CA SER A 416 2.93 -10.89 -16.15
C SER A 416 3.92 -11.01 -14.99
N THR A 417 3.44 -10.89 -13.76
CA THR A 417 3.76 -11.81 -12.67
C THR A 417 2.57 -11.82 -11.72
N SER A 418 1.99 -13.01 -11.54
CA SER A 418 0.77 -13.32 -10.77
C SER A 418 -0.53 -13.30 -11.58
N SER A 419 -0.79 -14.48 -12.14
CA SER A 419 -2.10 -15.01 -12.50
C SER A 419 -3.25 -14.54 -11.60
N SER A 420 -4.22 -13.82 -12.19
CA SER A 420 -5.65 -13.96 -11.85
C SER A 420 -6.54 -13.30 -12.90
N ARG A 421 -6.65 -13.94 -14.08
CA ARG A 421 -7.92 -13.88 -14.83
C ARG A 421 -8.88 -14.84 -14.14
N MET A 422 -9.64 -14.37 -13.14
CA MET A 422 -10.91 -14.97 -12.74
C MET A 422 -11.66 -14.05 -11.76
N GLY A 423 -12.93 -13.76 -12.05
CA GLY A 423 -13.94 -13.44 -11.05
C GLY A 423 -14.14 -11.97 -10.73
N GLY A 424 -15.26 -11.40 -11.20
CA GLY A 424 -15.87 -10.25 -10.57
C GLY A 424 -16.21 -10.56 -9.12
N GLY A 425 -15.71 -9.74 -8.20
CA GLY A 425 -15.98 -9.82 -6.78
C GLY A 425 -15.41 -8.59 -6.11
N GLY A 426 -16.29 -7.68 -5.68
CA GLY A 426 -15.96 -6.42 -5.02
C GLY A 426 -15.38 -6.60 -3.62
N GLY A 427 -14.21 -7.23 -3.53
CA GLY A 427 -13.43 -7.33 -2.29
C GLY A 427 -12.17 -6.47 -2.37
N GLY A 428 -12.21 -5.29 -1.75
CA GLY A 428 -11.07 -4.63 -1.08
C GLY A 428 -9.72 -4.49 -1.79
N GLN A 429 -9.62 -4.60 -3.13
CA GLN A 429 -8.35 -4.38 -3.83
C GLN A 429 -8.08 -2.87 -3.96
N THR A 430 -7.15 -2.35 -3.17
CA THR A 430 -6.56 -1.04 -3.47
C THR A 430 -5.62 -1.20 -4.65
N SER A 431 -6.10 -0.87 -5.87
CA SER A 431 -5.27 -0.79 -7.08
C SER A 431 -4.00 0.02 -6.79
N TYR A 432 -2.86 -0.37 -7.37
CA TYR A 432 -1.58 0.37 -7.35
C TYR A 432 -1.79 1.88 -7.48
N PHE A 433 -2.69 2.29 -8.37
CA PHE A 433 -3.05 3.67 -8.61
C PHE A 433 -3.71 4.36 -7.40
N LYS A 434 -4.60 3.66 -6.68
CA LYS A 434 -5.20 4.20 -5.44
C LYS A 434 -4.15 4.39 -4.35
N THR A 435 -3.19 3.47 -4.24
CA THR A 435 -2.09 3.59 -3.27
C THR A 435 -1.26 4.85 -3.52
N PHE A 436 -0.94 5.16 -4.78
CA PHE A 436 -0.26 6.41 -5.14
C PHE A 436 -1.20 7.63 -5.18
N GLY A 437 -2.41 7.52 -4.61
CA GLY A 437 -3.35 8.63 -4.47
C GLY A 437 -4.08 9.04 -5.73
N ALA A 438 -4.04 8.24 -6.81
CA ALA A 438 -4.79 8.57 -8.01
C ALA A 438 -6.30 8.61 -7.73
N VAL A 439 -6.98 9.57 -8.34
CA VAL A 439 -8.43 9.74 -8.27
C VAL A 439 -9.03 9.57 -9.67
N GLU A 440 -10.29 9.19 -9.73
CA GLU A 440 -11.01 9.09 -11.00
C GLU A 440 -11.06 10.46 -11.69
N VAL A 441 -10.69 10.47 -12.98
CA VAL A 441 -10.72 11.68 -13.79
C VAL A 441 -12.14 12.19 -13.98
N SER A 442 -12.37 13.42 -13.54
CA SER A 442 -13.58 14.19 -13.84
C SER A 442 -13.32 15.68 -13.60
N PRO A 443 -14.05 16.60 -14.26
CA PRO A 443 -13.95 18.03 -13.95
C PRO A 443 -14.21 18.33 -12.46
N ARG A 444 -15.14 17.59 -11.84
CA ARG A 444 -15.46 17.72 -10.42
C ARG A 444 -14.28 17.34 -9.52
N ASN A 445 -13.63 16.20 -9.79
CA ASN A 445 -12.49 15.79 -8.97
C ASN A 445 -11.28 16.68 -9.20
N PHE A 446 -11.04 17.14 -10.42
CA PHE A 446 -9.98 18.11 -10.70
C PHE A 446 -10.21 19.42 -9.93
N TYR A 447 -11.41 19.99 -9.98
CA TYR A 447 -11.79 21.17 -9.20
C TYR A 447 -11.52 20.96 -7.70
N ARG A 448 -11.94 19.82 -7.16
CA ARG A 448 -11.78 19.49 -5.73
C ARG A 448 -10.33 19.30 -5.32
N LEU A 449 -9.48 18.76 -6.20
CA LEU A 449 -8.04 18.66 -5.95
C LEU A 449 -7.38 20.04 -5.87
N MET A 450 -7.74 20.95 -6.79
CA MET A 450 -7.25 22.32 -6.79
C MET A 450 -7.75 23.07 -5.54
N GLU A 451 -9.03 22.94 -5.19
CA GLU A 451 -9.62 23.52 -3.98
C GLU A 451 -8.94 23.02 -2.70
N ALA A 452 -8.62 21.74 -2.64
CA ALA A 452 -7.90 21.13 -1.52
C ALA A 452 -6.38 21.41 -1.53
N SER A 453 -5.88 22.19 -2.50
CA SER A 453 -4.45 22.51 -2.67
C SER A 453 -3.55 21.28 -2.75
N GLN A 454 -4.04 20.19 -3.32
CA GLN A 454 -3.28 18.94 -3.41
C GLN A 454 -2.45 18.89 -4.69
N PRO A 455 -1.16 18.48 -4.63
CA PRO A 455 -0.32 18.34 -5.82
C PRO A 455 -0.99 17.41 -6.82
N THR A 456 -1.28 17.90 -8.02
CA THR A 456 -2.09 17.17 -9.02
C THR A 456 -1.27 16.89 -10.25
N LEU A 457 -1.38 15.69 -10.80
CA LEU A 457 -0.75 15.31 -12.07
C LEU A 457 -1.81 15.10 -13.14
N LEU A 458 -1.70 15.88 -14.21
CA LEU A 458 -2.61 15.89 -15.34
C LEU A 458 -1.82 15.65 -16.63
N TYR A 459 -2.35 14.76 -17.47
CA TYR A 459 -1.86 14.52 -18.81
C TYR A 459 -2.93 14.95 -19.83
N PRO A 460 -2.82 16.14 -20.43
CA PRO A 460 -3.87 16.65 -21.30
C PRO A 460 -4.13 15.79 -22.53
N GLY A 461 -3.16 15.00 -23.02
CA GLY A 461 -3.40 14.05 -24.11
C GLY A 461 -4.03 12.72 -23.69
N GLY A 462 -4.02 12.39 -22.40
CA GLY A 462 -4.69 11.21 -21.84
C GLY A 462 -4.37 9.90 -22.59
N VAL A 463 -5.39 9.07 -22.81
CA VAL A 463 -5.24 7.76 -23.45
C VAL A 463 -4.66 7.86 -24.88
N ARG A 464 -4.89 8.97 -25.59
CA ARG A 464 -4.40 9.15 -26.96
C ARG A 464 -2.86 9.24 -27.03
N GLU A 465 -2.25 9.81 -26.01
CA GLU A 465 -0.78 9.82 -25.85
C GLU A 465 -0.27 8.46 -25.37
N VAL A 466 -0.97 7.81 -24.44
CA VAL A 466 -0.61 6.44 -23.98
C VAL A 466 -0.57 5.44 -25.14
N PHE A 467 -1.52 5.55 -26.09
CA PHE A 467 -1.66 4.66 -27.25
C PHE A 467 -1.24 5.30 -28.57
N HIS A 468 -0.36 6.31 -28.52
CA HIS A 468 0.17 6.93 -29.73
C HIS A 468 0.82 5.91 -30.70
N GLY A 469 0.65 6.16 -31.99
CA GLY A 469 1.03 5.27 -33.08
C GLY A 469 2.46 5.46 -33.56
N ARG A 470 2.79 4.77 -34.66
CA ARG A 470 4.10 4.90 -35.31
C ARG A 470 4.30 6.31 -35.85
N GLY A 471 5.46 6.91 -35.58
CA GLY A 471 5.77 8.26 -36.05
C GLY A 471 5.07 9.38 -35.26
N GLU A 472 4.46 9.03 -34.13
CA GLU A 472 3.80 9.97 -33.21
C GLU A 472 4.54 10.11 -31.88
N GLN A 473 5.80 9.67 -31.82
CA GLN A 473 6.64 9.90 -30.65
C GLN A 473 6.75 11.40 -30.37
N TYR A 474 6.57 11.76 -29.10
CA TYR A 474 6.73 13.13 -28.61
C TYR A 474 5.75 14.16 -29.21
N LYS A 475 4.66 13.72 -29.86
CA LYS A 475 3.56 14.60 -30.26
C LYS A 475 2.58 14.76 -29.11
N LEU A 476 2.19 16.00 -28.84
CA LEU A 476 1.17 16.33 -27.86
C LEU A 476 -0.23 16.28 -28.47
N PHE A 477 -1.14 15.53 -27.86
CA PHE A 477 -2.53 15.36 -28.34
C PHE A 477 -3.51 16.10 -27.43
N TRP A 478 -3.19 17.35 -27.14
CA TRP A 478 -3.96 18.19 -26.21
C TRP A 478 -5.33 18.57 -26.78
N PRO A 479 -6.37 18.69 -25.94
CA PRO A 479 -7.69 19.15 -26.36
C PRO A 479 -7.63 20.61 -26.84
N SER A 480 -8.67 21.07 -27.53
CA SER A 480 -8.80 22.49 -27.89
C SER A 480 -9.27 23.37 -26.72
N ASP A 481 -9.77 22.75 -25.66
CA ASP A 481 -10.42 23.43 -24.54
C ASP A 481 -9.40 23.77 -23.42
N PRO A 482 -9.27 25.06 -23.03
CA PRO A 482 -8.40 25.48 -21.94
C PRO A 482 -9.00 25.32 -20.53
N ASP A 483 -10.15 24.65 -20.37
CA ASP A 483 -10.91 24.56 -19.10
C ASP A 483 -10.09 24.13 -17.87
N PHE A 484 -9.05 23.30 -18.04
CA PHE A 484 -8.21 22.92 -16.91
C PHE A 484 -7.33 24.08 -16.41
N ILE A 485 -6.83 24.95 -17.31
CA ILE A 485 -6.09 26.16 -16.94
C ILE A 485 -7.02 27.15 -16.27
N ARG A 486 -8.25 27.29 -16.79
CA ARG A 486 -9.26 28.14 -16.16
C ARG A 486 -9.54 27.72 -14.71
N THR A 487 -9.68 26.42 -14.47
CA THR A 487 -9.88 25.88 -13.12
C THR A 487 -8.63 26.07 -12.24
N ALA A 488 -7.43 25.86 -12.78
CA ALA A 488 -6.18 26.05 -12.06
C ALA A 488 -5.97 27.52 -11.65
N ALA A 489 -6.19 28.46 -12.58
CA ALA A 489 -6.12 29.90 -12.35
C ALA A 489 -7.11 30.37 -11.27
N LYS A 490 -8.32 29.80 -11.22
CA LYS A 490 -9.31 30.10 -10.17
C LYS A 490 -8.76 29.89 -8.76
N PHE A 491 -7.84 28.94 -8.58
CA PHE A 491 -7.23 28.60 -7.30
C PHE A 491 -5.78 29.11 -7.20
N ASN A 492 -5.37 30.05 -8.05
CA ASN A 492 -4.02 30.64 -8.06
C ASN A 492 -2.91 29.57 -8.12
N ALA A 493 -3.17 28.49 -8.87
CA ALA A 493 -2.25 27.37 -9.00
C ALA A 493 -0.92 27.80 -9.61
N THR A 494 0.14 27.07 -9.27
CA THR A 494 1.37 27.09 -10.05
C THR A 494 1.43 25.85 -10.93
N VAL A 495 1.75 26.03 -12.20
CA VAL A 495 1.93 24.94 -13.16
C VAL A 495 3.41 24.61 -13.31
N VAL A 496 3.74 23.32 -13.31
CA VAL A 496 5.07 22.81 -13.72
C VAL A 496 4.86 21.83 -14.85
N THR A 497 5.48 22.06 -16.01
CA THR A 497 5.41 21.11 -17.13
C THR A 497 6.30 19.90 -16.84
N LEU A 498 5.93 18.72 -17.34
CA LEU A 498 6.70 17.49 -17.20
C LEU A 498 6.95 16.86 -18.57
N ALA A 499 8.13 17.08 -19.13
CA ALA A 499 8.55 16.48 -20.38
C ALA A 499 9.16 15.09 -20.12
N GLY A 500 8.56 14.04 -20.71
CA GLY A 500 9.00 12.66 -20.58
C GLY A 500 9.45 12.05 -21.91
N ALA A 501 10.70 11.57 -22.00
CA ALA A 501 11.25 10.88 -23.18
C ALA A 501 11.78 9.46 -22.87
N GLY A 502 11.79 8.53 -23.84
CA GLY A 502 12.36 7.19 -23.68
C GLY A 502 11.42 5.99 -23.90
N ALA A 503 10.16 6.07 -23.46
CA ALA A 503 9.29 4.87 -23.47
C ALA A 503 8.98 4.35 -24.87
N TYR A 504 8.86 5.25 -25.86
CA TYR A 504 8.61 4.87 -27.24
C TYR A 504 9.73 3.97 -27.79
N GLU A 505 10.99 4.25 -27.43
CA GLU A 505 12.12 3.44 -27.89
C GLU A 505 12.19 2.06 -27.20
N SER A 506 11.54 1.91 -26.04
CA SER A 506 11.44 0.66 -25.27
C SER A 506 10.56 -0.41 -25.91
N SER A 507 9.82 -0.09 -26.98
CA SER A 507 8.94 -1.05 -27.66
C SER A 507 9.04 -0.94 -29.19
N THR A 508 8.60 -1.98 -29.88
CA THR A 508 8.35 -1.97 -31.32
C THR A 508 6.85 -2.12 -31.54
N ILE A 509 6.20 -1.10 -32.11
CA ILE A 509 4.78 -1.18 -32.48
C ILE A 509 4.65 -2.02 -33.75
N LEU A 510 3.98 -3.18 -33.63
CA LEU A 510 3.70 -4.08 -34.74
C LEU A 510 2.47 -3.61 -35.53
N ALA A 511 1.41 -3.26 -34.81
CA ALA A 511 0.18 -2.69 -35.35
C ALA A 511 -0.30 -1.56 -34.44
N ASP A 512 -0.44 -0.37 -35.01
CA ASP A 512 -1.00 0.78 -34.29
C ASP A 512 -2.54 0.73 -34.23
N GLN A 513 -3.12 1.64 -33.47
CA GLN A 513 -4.57 1.74 -33.31
C GLN A 513 -5.31 1.85 -34.64
N LYS A 514 -4.80 2.65 -35.59
CA LYS A 514 -5.44 2.83 -36.89
C LYS A 514 -5.46 1.52 -37.67
N GLN A 515 -4.33 0.83 -37.75
CA GLN A 515 -4.23 -0.46 -38.44
C GLN A 515 -5.13 -1.53 -37.81
N LEU A 516 -5.29 -1.51 -36.49
CA LEU A 516 -6.20 -2.42 -35.79
C LEU A 516 -7.67 -2.13 -36.10
N LEU A 517 -8.04 -0.85 -36.14
CA LEU A 517 -9.40 -0.43 -36.53
C LEU A 517 -9.71 -0.70 -38.00
N ASP A 518 -8.71 -0.63 -38.88
CA ASP A 518 -8.84 -0.92 -40.31
C ASP A 518 -8.79 -2.44 -40.60
N SER A 519 -8.50 -3.28 -39.61
CA SER A 519 -8.43 -4.74 -39.75
C SER A 519 -9.82 -5.41 -39.81
N PRO A 520 -9.92 -6.70 -40.21
CA PRO A 520 -11.18 -7.44 -40.16
C PRO A 520 -11.83 -7.52 -38.77
N LEU A 521 -11.06 -7.32 -37.69
CA LEU A 521 -11.56 -7.28 -36.32
C LEU A 521 -11.94 -5.87 -35.85
N GLY A 522 -11.70 -4.85 -36.68
CA GLY A 522 -11.85 -3.44 -36.35
C GLY A 522 -13.24 -3.06 -35.84
N GLY A 523 -14.30 -3.61 -36.45
CA GLY A 523 -15.67 -3.40 -35.97
C GLY A 523 -15.87 -3.86 -34.51
N ARG A 524 -15.36 -5.05 -34.17
CA ARG A 524 -15.43 -5.61 -32.81
C ARG A 524 -14.58 -4.82 -31.82
N LEU A 525 -13.40 -4.36 -32.24
CA LEU A 525 -12.51 -3.53 -31.43
C LEU A 525 -13.16 -2.17 -31.13
N LYS A 526 -13.80 -1.54 -32.13
CA LYS A 526 -14.54 -0.29 -31.98
C LYS A 526 -15.73 -0.46 -31.04
N GLU A 527 -16.52 -1.51 -31.19
CA GLU A 527 -17.62 -1.84 -30.28
C GLU A 527 -17.15 -2.05 -28.84
N SER A 528 -16.04 -2.77 -28.65
CA SER A 528 -15.45 -2.98 -27.33
C SER A 528 -14.95 -1.67 -26.71
N SER A 529 -14.38 -0.78 -27.53
CA SER A 529 -13.93 0.54 -27.09
C SER A 529 -15.09 1.42 -26.63
N ILE A 530 -16.24 1.40 -27.31
CA ILE A 530 -17.42 2.21 -26.94
C ILE A 530 -17.96 1.82 -25.55
N LYS A 531 -17.74 0.58 -25.11
CA LYS A 531 -18.15 0.09 -23.79
C LYS A 531 -17.26 0.60 -22.65
N VAL A 532 -16.11 1.20 -22.96
CA VAL A 532 -15.19 1.75 -21.95
C VAL A 532 -15.73 3.09 -21.45
N PRO A 533 -15.85 3.31 -20.12
CA PRO A 533 -16.42 4.56 -19.58
C PRO A 533 -15.64 5.79 -20.06
N ASN A 534 -16.29 6.79 -20.65
CA ASN A 534 -15.59 7.96 -21.17
C ASN A 534 -15.13 8.91 -20.05
N ALA A 535 -13.87 9.32 -20.08
CA ALA A 535 -13.26 10.21 -19.09
C ALA A 535 -13.52 11.72 -19.37
N ARG A 536 -13.77 12.09 -20.64
CA ARG A 536 -13.85 13.49 -21.12
C ARG A 536 -15.27 13.97 -21.47
N GLY A 537 -16.31 13.19 -21.19
CA GLY A 537 -17.70 13.61 -21.34
C GLY A 537 -18.12 13.92 -22.80
N LYS A 538 -17.92 15.19 -23.25
CA LYS A 538 -18.48 15.76 -24.48
C LYS A 538 -17.82 15.30 -25.79
N ASP A 539 -16.57 14.84 -25.76
CA ASP A 539 -15.83 14.34 -26.94
C ASP A 539 -16.03 12.81 -27.11
N LYS A 540 -17.29 12.37 -27.22
CA LYS A 540 -17.68 10.95 -27.29
C LYS A 540 -17.04 10.17 -28.46
N GLU A 541 -16.64 10.86 -29.52
CA GLU A 541 -16.15 10.23 -30.75
C GLU A 541 -14.61 10.16 -30.85
N LYS A 542 -13.86 10.75 -29.91
CA LYS A 542 -12.39 10.91 -30.03
C LYS A 542 -11.55 10.03 -29.11
N GLU A 543 -12.12 9.43 -28.08
CA GLU A 543 -11.38 8.50 -27.19
C GLU A 543 -11.59 7.05 -27.63
N VAL A 544 -10.77 6.60 -28.58
CA VAL A 544 -10.70 5.19 -28.95
C VAL A 544 -9.80 4.46 -27.96
N PHE A 545 -10.39 3.54 -27.23
CA PHE A 545 -9.76 2.65 -26.28
C PHE A 545 -9.30 1.34 -26.94
N VAL A 546 -8.38 1.45 -27.91
CA VAL A 546 -7.77 0.30 -28.58
C VAL A 546 -6.25 0.41 -28.43
N PRO A 547 -5.62 -0.40 -27.57
CA PRO A 547 -4.18 -0.37 -27.38
C PRO A 547 -3.46 -0.91 -28.63
N PRO A 548 -2.30 -0.35 -28.99
CA PRO A 548 -1.48 -0.87 -30.08
C PRO A 548 -0.90 -2.24 -29.72
N ILE A 549 -0.71 -3.10 -30.72
CA ILE A 549 0.04 -4.35 -30.54
C ILE A 549 1.52 -3.99 -30.65
N SER A 550 2.26 -4.22 -29.57
CA SER A 550 3.69 -3.93 -29.50
C SER A 550 4.47 -5.05 -28.85
N VAL A 551 5.75 -5.17 -29.23
CA VAL A 551 6.71 -6.09 -28.62
C VAL A 551 7.71 -5.25 -27.82
N PRO A 552 7.84 -5.48 -26.50
CA PRO A 552 8.81 -4.76 -25.69
C PRO A 552 10.24 -5.17 -26.09
N LYS A 553 11.15 -4.19 -26.08
CA LYS A 553 12.58 -4.42 -26.25
C LYS A 553 13.23 -4.59 -24.88
N PHE A 554 14.14 -5.54 -24.78
CA PHE A 554 14.83 -5.83 -23.53
C PHE A 554 16.36 -5.71 -23.65
N PRO A 555 17.03 -4.97 -22.74
CA PRO A 555 16.45 -4.04 -21.75
C PRO A 555 15.74 -2.85 -22.41
N PRO A 556 14.82 -2.17 -21.71
CA PRO A 556 14.15 -0.97 -22.22
C PRO A 556 15.14 0.19 -22.42
N ALA A 557 14.70 1.19 -23.19
CA ALA A 557 15.44 2.42 -23.35
C ALA A 557 15.54 3.18 -22.02
N ARG A 558 16.46 4.13 -21.95
CA ARG A 558 16.56 5.04 -20.81
C ARG A 558 15.38 6.00 -20.80
N HIS A 559 14.82 6.28 -19.63
CA HIS A 559 13.78 7.30 -19.48
C HIS A 559 14.36 8.62 -18.97
N TYR A 560 13.81 9.73 -19.44
CA TYR A 560 14.26 11.08 -19.07
C TYR A 560 13.04 11.93 -18.74
N PHE A 561 13.15 12.69 -17.65
CA PHE A 561 12.09 13.55 -17.15
C PHE A 561 12.65 14.94 -16.86
N LEU A 562 12.12 15.97 -17.50
CA LEU A 562 12.42 17.36 -17.21
C LEU A 562 11.18 18.05 -16.66
N PHE A 563 11.26 18.47 -15.40
CA PHE A 563 10.32 19.41 -14.82
C PHE A 563 10.68 20.82 -15.30
N GLY A 564 9.74 21.46 -15.99
CA GLY A 564 9.87 22.83 -16.46
C GLY A 564 9.91 23.84 -15.33
N LYS A 565 10.09 25.10 -15.67
CA LYS A 565 10.05 26.17 -14.67
C LYS A 565 8.63 26.34 -14.12
N PRO A 566 8.49 26.76 -12.85
CA PRO A 566 7.18 27.12 -12.30
C PRO A 566 6.54 28.27 -13.09
N ILE A 567 5.29 28.08 -13.51
CA ILE A 567 4.45 29.08 -14.19
C ILE A 567 3.35 29.47 -13.21
N ASP A 568 3.41 30.70 -12.69
CA ASP A 568 2.40 31.21 -11.77
C ASP A 568 1.13 31.63 -12.53
N LEU A 569 -0.04 31.14 -12.10
CA LEU A 569 -1.34 31.54 -12.64
C LEU A 569 -2.11 32.52 -11.74
N SER A 570 -1.51 33.05 -10.66
CA SER A 570 -2.16 34.01 -9.75
C SER A 570 -2.66 35.27 -10.45
N ASP A 571 -1.96 35.68 -11.51
CA ASP A 571 -2.25 36.91 -12.26
C ASP A 571 -3.20 36.65 -13.46
N VAL A 572 -3.61 35.39 -13.67
CA VAL A 572 -4.51 35.01 -14.75
C VAL A 572 -5.96 35.05 -14.24
N ASP A 573 -6.76 35.99 -14.75
CA ASP A 573 -8.20 36.01 -14.42
C ASP A 573 -8.92 34.81 -15.06
N HIS A 574 -9.34 33.86 -14.22
CA HIS A 574 -10.14 32.69 -14.61
C HIS A 574 -11.51 33.00 -15.27
N LYS A 575 -11.96 34.25 -15.24
CA LYS A 575 -13.16 34.69 -15.97
C LYS A 575 -12.84 35.24 -17.35
N ASP A 576 -11.60 35.65 -17.60
CA ASP A 576 -11.13 36.09 -18.90
C ASP A 576 -10.72 34.88 -19.75
N LYS A 577 -11.53 34.61 -20.79
CA LYS A 577 -11.30 33.52 -21.72
C LYS A 577 -10.03 33.70 -22.55
N ILE A 578 -9.65 34.94 -22.86
CA ILE A 578 -8.46 35.24 -23.67
C ILE A 578 -7.23 34.97 -22.81
N ALA A 579 -7.15 35.54 -21.60
CA ALA A 579 -6.06 35.30 -20.67
C ALA A 579 -5.87 33.79 -20.36
N CYS A 580 -6.97 33.07 -20.14
CA CYS A 580 -6.92 31.61 -19.94
C CYS A 580 -6.39 30.86 -21.17
N SER A 581 -6.76 31.29 -22.38
CA SER A 581 -6.30 30.67 -23.63
C SER A 581 -4.82 30.95 -23.90
N GLU A 582 -4.35 32.16 -23.58
CA GLU A 582 -2.93 32.54 -23.66
C GLU A 582 -2.10 31.74 -22.64
N ALA A 583 -2.55 31.65 -21.39
CA ALA A 583 -1.92 30.83 -20.37
C ALA A 583 -1.86 29.34 -20.79
N TYR A 584 -2.93 28.81 -21.38
CA TYR A 584 -2.95 27.46 -21.94
C TYR A 584 -1.93 27.26 -23.06
N ALA A 585 -1.85 28.19 -24.01
CA ALA A 585 -0.87 28.16 -25.09
C ALA A 585 0.56 28.25 -24.55
N ASN A 586 0.80 29.07 -23.53
CA ASN A 586 2.10 29.23 -22.88
C ASN A 586 2.55 27.94 -22.19
N VAL A 587 1.68 27.28 -21.41
CA VAL A 587 1.99 25.99 -20.76
C VAL A 587 2.26 24.91 -21.81
N LYS A 588 1.46 24.86 -22.89
CA LYS A 588 1.68 23.91 -23.98
C LYS A 588 3.03 24.14 -24.66
N LYS A 589 3.35 25.39 -25.00
CA LYS A 589 4.62 25.78 -25.64
C LYS A 589 5.83 25.48 -24.74
N ASP A 590 5.70 25.70 -23.43
CA ASP A 590 6.75 25.35 -22.46
C ASP A 590 7.01 23.84 -22.44
N LEU A 591 5.94 23.02 -22.42
CA LEU A 591 6.08 21.56 -22.50
C LEU A 591 6.70 21.10 -23.83
N GLU A 592 6.25 21.65 -24.97
CA GLU A 592 6.83 21.35 -26.29
C GLU A 592 8.33 21.68 -26.34
N GLY A 593 8.71 22.86 -25.87
CA GLY A 593 10.12 23.28 -25.80
C GLY A 593 10.95 22.40 -24.87
N ASN A 594 10.44 22.05 -23.69
CA ASN A 594 11.14 21.16 -22.76
C ASN A 594 11.28 19.73 -23.33
N LEU A 595 10.29 19.26 -24.09
CA LEU A 595 10.36 17.97 -24.77
C LEU A 595 11.41 17.97 -25.89
N GLU A 596 11.48 19.03 -26.70
CA GLU A 596 12.52 19.22 -27.70
C GLU A 596 13.92 19.25 -27.08
N ARG A 597 14.10 20.01 -25.98
CA ARG A 597 15.36 20.10 -25.23
C ARG A 597 15.82 18.73 -24.75
N VAL A 598 14.96 17.96 -24.08
CA VAL A 598 15.30 16.63 -23.57
C VAL A 598 15.59 15.65 -24.71
N VAL A 599 14.78 15.67 -25.78
CA VAL A 599 14.96 14.78 -26.93
C VAL A 599 16.28 15.06 -27.64
N LYS A 600 16.70 16.33 -27.73
CA LYS A 600 17.99 16.75 -28.29
C LYS A 600 19.17 16.42 -27.37
N ALA A 601 19.09 16.78 -26.08
CA ALA A 601 20.18 16.56 -25.13
C ALA A 601 20.51 15.07 -24.96
N ARG A 602 19.48 14.21 -24.92
CA ARG A 602 19.68 12.75 -24.84
C ARG A 602 20.35 12.15 -26.07
N GLU A 603 20.53 12.87 -27.18
CA GLU A 603 21.29 12.36 -28.33
C GLU A 603 22.75 12.06 -28.00
N GLY A 604 23.32 12.80 -27.03
CA GLY A 604 24.66 12.57 -26.51
C GLY A 604 24.78 11.40 -25.52
N ASP A 605 23.67 10.82 -25.04
CA ASP A 605 23.72 9.71 -24.08
C ASP A 605 23.93 8.35 -24.79
N GLU A 606 25.13 7.78 -24.64
CA GLU A 606 25.50 6.48 -25.22
C GLU A 606 24.65 5.30 -24.71
N PHE A 607 24.04 5.45 -23.54
CA PHE A 607 23.21 4.47 -22.83
C PHE A 607 21.71 4.69 -23.04
N ARG A 608 21.30 5.65 -23.89
CA ARG A 608 19.88 6.00 -24.11
C ARG A 608 19.02 4.88 -24.67
N GLY A 609 19.57 4.05 -25.55
CA GLY A 609 18.79 3.12 -26.37
C GLY A 609 18.35 1.86 -25.64
N ALA A 610 17.32 1.20 -26.16
CA ALA A 610 16.93 -0.15 -25.74
C ALA A 610 17.90 -1.22 -26.30
N GLY A 611 17.73 -2.49 -25.88
CA GLY A 611 18.44 -3.63 -26.45
C GLY A 611 19.95 -3.57 -26.24
N LYS A 612 20.74 -3.47 -27.32
CA LYS A 612 22.22 -3.44 -27.23
C LYS A 612 22.74 -2.30 -26.34
N HIS A 613 22.17 -1.10 -26.47
CA HIS A 613 22.56 0.05 -25.64
C HIS A 613 22.16 -0.15 -24.17
N GLY A 614 20.96 -0.67 -23.92
CA GLY A 614 20.51 -1.04 -22.58
C GLY A 614 21.40 -2.11 -21.94
N ARG A 615 21.85 -3.12 -22.70
CA ARG A 615 22.81 -4.13 -22.19
C ARG A 615 24.17 -3.50 -21.86
N LYS A 616 24.65 -2.55 -22.68
CA LYS A 616 25.87 -1.77 -22.39
C LYS A 616 25.71 -1.01 -21.07
N ARG A 617 24.54 -0.39 -20.84
CA ARG A 617 24.21 0.31 -19.59
C ARG A 617 24.22 -0.63 -18.39
N LEU A 618 23.49 -1.75 -18.46
CA LEU A 618 23.44 -2.72 -17.37
C LEU A 618 24.82 -3.30 -17.05
N ALA A 619 25.64 -3.57 -18.07
CA ALA A 619 27.02 -4.01 -17.86
C ALA A 619 27.87 -2.93 -17.16
N TYR A 620 27.72 -1.66 -17.56
CA TYR A 620 28.39 -0.53 -16.90
C TYR A 620 27.97 -0.43 -15.42
N GLU A 621 26.66 -0.37 -15.15
CA GLU A 621 26.12 -0.23 -13.79
C GLU A 621 26.48 -1.44 -12.90
N ALA A 622 26.58 -2.65 -13.47
CA ALA A 622 27.01 -3.84 -12.74
C ALA A 622 28.51 -3.81 -12.36
N ILE A 623 29.37 -3.24 -13.20
CA ILE A 623 30.82 -3.15 -12.95
C ILE A 623 31.12 -2.05 -11.93
N PHE A 624 30.43 -0.92 -12.00
CA PHE A 624 30.81 0.29 -11.26
C PHE A 624 30.02 0.55 -9.97
N GLY A 625 29.09 -0.33 -9.58
CA GLY A 625 28.49 -0.40 -8.23
C GLY A 625 27.84 0.89 -7.71
N GLU A 626 26.50 0.92 -7.68
CA GLU A 626 25.64 2.04 -7.19
C GLU A 626 25.71 3.37 -7.96
N ARG A 627 26.67 3.58 -8.87
CA ARG A 627 26.65 4.73 -9.78
C ARG A 627 25.76 4.41 -10.98
N SER A 628 24.63 5.11 -11.10
CA SER A 628 23.84 5.16 -12.33
C SER A 628 24.76 5.48 -13.51
N ALA A 629 24.57 4.83 -14.66
CA ALA A 629 25.41 5.12 -15.82
C ALA A 629 25.35 6.64 -16.13
N PRO A 630 26.46 7.28 -16.51
CA PRO A 630 26.45 8.71 -16.77
C PRO A 630 25.46 9.05 -17.88
N THR A 631 25.02 10.30 -17.88
CA THR A 631 24.18 10.90 -18.91
C THR A 631 24.70 12.31 -19.20
N PHE A 632 24.04 13.05 -20.09
CA PHE A 632 24.38 14.44 -20.40
C PHE A 632 24.22 15.34 -19.16
N SER A 633 24.90 16.48 -19.16
CA SER A 633 24.88 17.45 -18.06
C SER A 633 23.57 18.24 -18.04
N ALA A 634 23.16 18.72 -16.88
CA ALA A 634 22.04 19.66 -16.78
C ALA A 634 22.28 20.95 -17.58
N THR A 635 23.53 21.33 -17.82
CA THR A 635 23.90 22.46 -18.68
C THR A 635 23.64 22.24 -20.17
N ASP A 636 23.44 20.99 -20.57
CA ASP A 636 23.11 20.63 -21.97
C ASP A 636 21.61 20.80 -22.26
N LEU A 637 20.80 21.06 -21.22
CA LEU A 637 19.37 21.31 -21.32
C LEU A 637 19.08 22.77 -21.53
#